data_AF-A0A5B8KXD6-F1
#
_entry.id   AF-A0A5B8KXD6-F1
#
_cell.length_a   1.000
_cell.length_b   1.000
_cell.length_c   1.000
_cell.angle_alpha   90.00
_cell.angle_beta   90.00
_cell.angle_gamma   90.00
#
_symmetry.space_group_name_H-M   'P 1'
#
loop_
_entity.id
_entity.type
_entity.pdbx_description
1 polymer ?
#
loop_
_entity_poly.entity_id
_entity_poly.type
_entity_poly.pdbx_seq_one_letter_code
_entity_poly.pdbx_strand_id
1 'polypeptide(L)'
;MTRLRQLHAARFRGARFELSLDFTKHHKSIAIYGENASGKSTITDALEWFIMDRVGHLWREDCRHAALRHVHCDEQDGSSVTIQFDGKDRSGTKTLSADLKTSLACDGDDFPGLVERLKDDRIFLRHSQITRFLDSTKSDKRKAIASIIGYDEIIQFRDAIQQTRNALQRDPGYASAKGQMESLQGKMVDLVGEVVSEFDRFHEIASERTKPYGLETAINDAASYVAAIQELRSRAADPKKIQAAEKLKQLERHCSTLKTEIAEVQSALDAFAAPYARLTEERANVRKLRIGDFLSRGKNVLEEGLFTDAQCPFCLTDYDLETLKVEVKARLLEIATLQQQHDAVKGAKERLLEAVATVGKHAGEVAKEFADIPQFSTFLFELRAATDPLRTLYKQVRDRFETLDAYEPDEALAANLAALSDAVKSSAEQAKEEAGKLELTEQEKSITELITTLQQLEQHLRDYRENHKKRSQYEQQILTLSAMFEAFIKVQNDALQDVLDTVSEDVGRFYGRLHPNESVDKVRLRMVGEEGVEFEFSFHGKVTHPPHKYLSESHINSLGIVLFLSNARIFNKHARFMVLDDIVTSFDIRHRRRLLRLLKEEFADWQIILLTHEAIWFDLIKKELAESGWLFKEVLADNENGIMLDDSPATFRALIEKKRGKHDVTNDLRKLLESLLKQICHALQVRVAFRYNDVNEKRMPDELLSQLRSTLKSKSRATSELPIFSDLAGSALIANVDSHDNPDPISTEDVDVLFEDIEKLASLFICNVCAQPVRADAVIPGDKKIACRCGALKLDWVA
;
A
#
# COMPACT_ATOMS: atom_id res chain seq x y z
N MET A 1 -14.62 -13.75 19.90
CA MET A 1 -14.79 -12.36 19.42
C MET A 1 -15.37 -11.50 20.53
N THR A 2 -15.05 -10.22 20.53
CA THR A 2 -15.36 -9.27 21.60
C THR A 2 -16.22 -8.11 21.08
N ARG A 3 -16.92 -7.42 21.98
CA ARG A 3 -17.74 -6.24 21.75
C ARG A 3 -17.35 -5.14 22.72
N LEU A 4 -17.50 -3.88 22.30
CA LEU A 4 -17.32 -2.70 23.13
C LEU A 4 -18.42 -2.62 24.20
N ARG A 5 -18.00 -2.47 25.46
CA ARG A 5 -18.85 -2.25 26.63
C ARG A 5 -18.88 -0.79 27.04
N GLN A 6 -17.73 -0.14 27.08
CA GLN A 6 -17.62 1.27 27.46
C GLN A 6 -16.55 1.95 26.62
N LEU A 7 -16.79 3.21 26.28
CA LEU A 7 -15.81 4.14 25.75
C LEU A 7 -15.95 5.45 26.52
N HIS A 8 -14.85 5.90 27.12
CA HIS A 8 -14.73 7.21 27.73
C HIS A 8 -13.59 7.96 27.04
N ALA A 9 -13.81 9.22 26.67
CA ALA A 9 -12.77 10.09 26.14
C ALA A 9 -12.79 11.41 26.90
N ALA A 10 -11.62 11.92 27.25
CA ALA A 10 -11.47 13.21 27.92
C ALA A 10 -10.29 13.98 27.34
N ARG A 11 -10.48 15.28 27.14
CA ARG A 11 -9.50 16.20 26.53
C ARG A 11 -8.98 15.72 25.17
N PHE A 12 -9.80 14.98 24.43
CA PHE A 12 -9.45 14.30 23.19
C PHE A 12 -10.33 14.82 22.04
N ARG A 13 -9.71 15.37 20.99
CA ARG A 13 -10.39 15.91 19.79
C ARG A 13 -11.50 16.88 20.17
N GLY A 14 -12.77 16.56 19.87
CA GLY A 14 -13.92 17.39 20.25
C GLY A 14 -14.35 17.23 21.72
N ALA A 15 -13.91 16.19 22.42
CA ALA A 15 -14.25 15.95 23.82
C ALA A 15 -13.34 16.76 24.75
N ARG A 16 -13.71 18.00 25.09
CA ARG A 16 -12.95 18.81 26.07
C ARG A 16 -13.01 18.17 27.45
N PHE A 17 -14.23 17.84 27.88
CA PHE A 17 -14.53 17.16 29.13
C PHE A 17 -14.81 15.68 28.91
N GLU A 18 -15.35 15.00 29.92
CA GLU A 18 -15.68 13.58 29.83
C GLU A 18 -16.83 13.32 28.84
N LEU A 19 -16.52 12.53 27.82
CA LEU A 19 -17.46 11.97 26.85
C LEU A 19 -17.61 10.48 27.14
N SER A 20 -18.80 10.03 27.54
CA SER A 20 -19.07 8.62 27.88
C SER A 20 -20.04 7.96 26.89
N LEU A 21 -19.73 6.72 26.53
CA LEU A 21 -20.59 5.81 25.77
C LEU A 21 -20.63 4.44 26.44
N ASP A 22 -21.81 4.05 26.92
CA ASP A 22 -22.04 2.80 27.64
C ASP A 22 -22.97 1.86 26.86
N PHE A 23 -22.56 0.60 26.73
CA PHE A 23 -23.29 -0.44 26.00
C PHE A 23 -23.71 -1.58 26.93
N THR A 24 -24.98 -1.96 26.85
CA THR A 24 -25.55 -3.05 27.67
C THR A 24 -25.81 -4.30 26.83
N LYS A 25 -26.23 -5.42 27.46
CA LYS A 25 -26.61 -6.62 26.70
C LYS A 25 -27.86 -6.37 25.83
N HIS A 26 -28.74 -5.48 26.27
CA HIS A 26 -29.98 -5.11 25.58
C HIS A 26 -29.77 -3.95 24.58
N HIS A 27 -28.78 -3.10 24.83
CA HIS A 27 -28.43 -1.96 24.00
C HIS A 27 -27.02 -2.13 23.41
N LYS A 28 -26.94 -2.93 22.34
CA LYS A 28 -25.66 -3.35 21.75
C LYS A 28 -25.12 -2.38 20.72
N SER A 29 -25.98 -1.73 19.94
CA SER A 29 -25.60 -0.84 18.84
C SER A 29 -26.05 0.58 19.11
N ILE A 30 -25.46 1.55 18.44
CA ILE A 30 -25.76 2.97 18.59
C ILE A 30 -25.74 3.68 17.24
N ALA A 31 -26.66 4.62 17.05
CA ALA A 31 -26.58 5.61 16.00
C ALA A 31 -26.40 7.00 16.63
N ILE A 32 -25.51 7.80 16.04
CA ILE A 32 -25.13 9.12 16.54
C ILE A 32 -25.29 10.13 15.40
N TYR A 33 -26.14 11.12 15.61
CA TYR A 33 -26.28 12.25 14.70
C TYR A 33 -25.47 13.45 15.18
N GLY A 34 -24.89 14.20 14.26
CA GLY A 34 -24.30 15.51 14.56
C GLY A 34 -24.08 16.28 13.28
N GLU A 35 -24.34 17.59 13.28
CA GLU A 35 -24.15 18.44 12.10
C GLU A 35 -22.71 18.37 11.57
N ASN A 36 -22.51 18.79 10.32
CA ASN A 36 -21.15 18.91 9.79
C ASN A 36 -20.30 19.81 10.69
N ALA A 37 -19.06 19.38 10.95
CA ALA A 37 -18.14 20.03 11.90
C ALA A 37 -18.54 20.02 13.39
N SER A 38 -19.60 19.30 13.80
CA SER A 38 -19.98 19.14 15.22
C SER A 38 -18.99 18.32 16.07
N GLY A 39 -17.96 17.71 15.46
CA GLY A 39 -16.99 16.89 16.17
C GLY A 39 -17.41 15.42 16.41
N LYS A 40 -18.51 14.94 15.81
CA LYS A 40 -19.00 13.55 15.96
C LYS A 40 -17.93 12.45 15.75
N SER A 41 -17.05 12.63 14.77
CA SER A 41 -15.98 11.66 14.45
C SER A 41 -14.96 11.50 15.57
N THR A 42 -14.98 12.35 16.61
CA THR A 42 -14.21 12.17 17.85
C THR A 42 -14.40 10.78 18.46
N ILE A 43 -15.59 10.20 18.37
CA ILE A 43 -15.88 8.85 18.88
C ILE A 43 -15.15 7.78 18.06
N THR A 44 -15.23 7.87 16.72
CA THR A 44 -14.48 7.00 15.81
C THR A 44 -12.98 7.14 16.03
N ASP A 45 -12.50 8.38 16.16
CA ASP A 45 -11.09 8.72 16.34
C ASP A 45 -10.55 8.20 17.67
N ALA A 46 -11.34 8.26 18.75
CA ALA A 46 -10.95 7.74 20.05
C ALA A 46 -10.77 6.22 20.00
N LEU A 47 -11.74 5.51 19.43
CA LEU A 47 -11.68 4.05 19.29
C LEU A 47 -10.58 3.61 18.32
N GLU A 48 -10.40 4.31 17.19
CA GLU A 48 -9.35 4.03 16.21
C GLU A 48 -7.97 4.27 16.81
N TRP A 49 -7.74 5.41 17.46
CA TRP A 49 -6.46 5.68 18.13
C TRP A 49 -6.16 4.65 19.19
N PHE A 50 -7.16 4.25 19.99
CA PHE A 50 -6.96 3.25 21.03
C PHE A 50 -6.44 1.92 20.46
N ILE A 51 -7.06 1.43 19.39
CA ILE A 51 -6.75 0.12 18.78
C ILE A 51 -5.52 0.19 17.86
N MET A 52 -5.47 1.18 16.98
CA MET A 52 -4.52 1.25 15.85
C MET A 52 -3.27 2.08 16.15
N ASP A 53 -3.16 2.66 17.36
CA ASP A 53 -2.14 3.64 17.76
C ASP A 53 -2.13 4.94 16.93
N ARG A 54 -3.07 5.08 15.99
CA ARG A 54 -3.19 6.23 15.10
C ARG A 54 -4.64 6.43 14.67
N VAL A 55 -4.93 7.65 14.20
CA VAL A 55 -6.18 7.97 13.51
C VAL A 55 -5.88 8.12 12.03
N GLY A 56 -6.34 7.17 11.20
CA GLY A 56 -5.84 7.02 9.83
C GLY A 56 -6.06 8.26 8.94
N HIS A 57 -7.16 8.98 9.13
CA HIS A 57 -7.43 10.20 8.35
C HIS A 57 -6.65 11.42 8.84
N LEU A 58 -6.13 11.40 10.07
CA LEU A 58 -5.32 12.48 10.63
C LEU A 58 -3.84 12.26 10.38
N TRP A 59 -3.36 11.05 10.16
CA TRP A 59 -1.93 10.73 10.01
C TRP A 59 -1.37 11.22 8.66
N ARG A 60 -1.02 12.51 8.59
CA ARG A 60 -0.44 13.18 7.41
C ARG A 60 0.51 14.30 7.84
N GLU A 61 1.09 15.03 6.89
CA GLU A 61 1.93 16.19 7.20
C GLU A 61 1.18 17.17 8.12
N ASP A 62 1.87 17.65 9.15
CA ASP A 62 1.36 18.59 10.18
C ASP A 62 0.15 18.13 11.00
N CYS A 63 -0.29 16.88 10.86
CA CYS A 63 -1.40 16.30 11.62
C CYS A 63 -1.00 14.90 12.13
N ARG A 64 -0.86 14.74 13.46
CA ARG A 64 -0.54 13.45 14.13
C ARG A 64 -1.06 13.46 15.57
N HIS A 65 -0.26 13.01 16.53
CA HIS A 65 -0.55 13.04 17.97
C HIS A 65 -1.06 14.39 18.48
N ALA A 66 -0.46 15.50 18.05
CA ALA A 66 -0.91 16.84 18.47
C ALA A 66 -2.38 17.13 18.07
N ALA A 67 -2.82 16.60 16.92
CA ALA A 67 -4.19 16.77 16.43
C ALA A 67 -5.23 15.95 17.22
N LEU A 68 -4.79 15.07 18.12
CA LEU A 68 -5.65 14.29 19.02
C LEU A 68 -6.05 15.05 20.27
N ARG A 69 -5.34 16.14 20.62
CA ARG A 69 -5.69 16.97 21.77
C ARG A 69 -6.88 17.86 21.47
N HIS A 70 -7.67 18.12 22.51
CA HIS A 70 -8.66 19.19 22.43
C HIS A 70 -7.96 20.56 22.45
N VAL A 71 -8.37 21.47 21.56
CA VAL A 71 -7.68 22.76 21.33
C VAL A 71 -7.73 23.72 22.53
N HIS A 72 -8.76 23.62 23.37
CA HIS A 72 -8.95 24.48 24.56
C HIS A 72 -8.46 23.86 25.87
N CYS A 73 -7.69 22.77 25.82
CA CYS A 73 -7.06 22.19 27.01
C CYS A 73 -5.61 22.68 27.13
N ASP A 74 -5.16 22.91 28.36
CA ASP A 74 -3.76 23.28 28.62
C ASP A 74 -2.84 22.15 28.16
N GLU A 75 -1.67 22.49 27.60
CA GLU A 75 -0.72 21.48 27.09
C GLU A 75 -0.22 20.52 28.17
N GLN A 76 -0.31 20.92 29.44
CA GLN A 76 0.05 20.10 30.60
C GLN A 76 -0.99 19.03 30.91
N ASP A 77 -2.23 19.22 30.47
CA ASP A 77 -3.32 18.27 30.67
C ASP A 77 -3.30 17.20 29.57
N GLY A 78 -3.00 15.95 29.94
CA GLY A 78 -3.01 14.83 29.00
C GLY A 78 -4.41 14.46 28.50
N SER A 79 -4.51 14.02 27.25
CA SER A 79 -5.72 13.41 26.69
C SER A 79 -5.82 11.96 27.11
N SER A 80 -7.03 11.44 27.32
CA SER A 80 -7.23 10.04 27.67
C SER A 80 -8.43 9.43 26.95
N VAL A 81 -8.28 8.14 26.61
CA VAL A 81 -9.36 7.30 26.10
C VAL A 81 -9.35 6.00 26.91
N THR A 82 -10.46 5.69 27.55
CA THR A 82 -10.66 4.45 28.30
C THR A 82 -11.67 3.58 27.57
N ILE A 83 -11.34 2.30 27.42
CA ILE A 83 -12.17 1.33 26.72
C ILE A 83 -12.35 0.11 27.60
N GLN A 84 -13.58 -0.41 27.62
CA GLN A 84 -13.88 -1.72 28.16
C GLN A 84 -14.50 -2.58 27.07
N PHE A 85 -14.01 -3.81 26.90
CA PHE A 85 -14.64 -4.83 26.07
C PHE A 85 -15.40 -5.85 26.93
N ASP A 86 -16.25 -6.66 26.31
CA ASP A 86 -16.95 -7.74 27.00
C ASP A 86 -16.01 -8.86 27.48
N GLY A 87 -16.10 -9.18 28.76
CA GLY A 87 -15.27 -10.18 29.44
C GLY A 87 -14.75 -9.67 30.77
N LYS A 88 -14.08 -10.53 31.53
CA LYS A 88 -13.45 -10.15 32.80
C LYS A 88 -12.08 -9.51 32.52
N ASP A 89 -11.74 -8.45 33.23
CA ASP A 89 -10.42 -7.78 33.19
C ASP A 89 -10.00 -7.35 31.75
N ARG A 90 -10.97 -6.88 30.96
CA ARG A 90 -10.78 -6.40 29.57
C ARG A 90 -11.02 -4.92 29.43
N SER A 91 -10.35 -4.15 30.27
CA SER A 91 -10.37 -2.69 30.25
C SER A 91 -8.96 -2.13 30.21
N GLY A 92 -8.83 -0.96 29.59
CA GLY A 92 -7.61 -0.19 29.62
C GLY A 92 -7.83 1.27 29.30
N THR A 93 -6.92 2.10 29.79
CA THR A 93 -6.87 3.54 29.58
C THR A 93 -5.61 3.88 28.81
N LYS A 94 -5.79 4.52 27.66
CA LYS A 94 -4.72 5.03 26.84
C LYS A 94 -4.61 6.54 27.03
N THR A 95 -3.41 7.02 27.33
CA THR A 95 -3.16 8.42 27.66
C THR A 95 -2.12 9.02 26.73
N LEU A 96 -2.37 10.23 26.24
CA LEU A 96 -1.43 11.07 25.52
C LEU A 96 -0.96 12.19 26.45
N SER A 97 0.30 12.12 26.87
CA SER A 97 0.93 13.10 27.78
C SER A 97 1.25 14.42 27.08
N ALA A 98 1.68 15.42 27.86
CA ALA A 98 2.10 16.76 27.42
C ALA A 98 3.26 16.77 26.40
N ASP A 99 4.13 15.78 26.45
CA ASP A 99 5.23 15.55 25.49
C ASP A 99 4.83 14.66 24.30
N LEU A 100 3.52 14.45 24.08
CA LEU A 100 2.94 13.66 23.00
C LEU A 100 3.31 12.18 23.03
N LYS A 101 3.66 11.64 24.20
CA LYS A 101 3.90 10.21 24.39
C LYS A 101 2.62 9.49 24.73
N THR A 102 2.48 8.30 24.17
CA THR A 102 1.34 7.43 24.40
C THR A 102 1.70 6.39 25.46
N SER A 103 0.82 6.18 26.43
CA SER A 103 0.93 5.11 27.42
C SER A 103 -0.39 4.36 27.53
N LEU A 104 -0.34 3.08 27.89
CA LEU A 104 -1.50 2.22 28.04
C LEU A 104 -1.46 1.55 29.43
N ALA A 105 -2.44 1.89 30.27
CA ALA A 105 -2.70 1.20 31.53
C ALA A 105 -3.80 0.17 31.31
N CYS A 106 -3.62 -1.07 31.78
CA CYS A 106 -4.56 -2.17 31.58
C CYS A 106 -4.93 -2.82 32.91
N ASP A 107 -6.18 -3.29 33.02
CA ASP A 107 -6.65 -3.99 34.24
C ASP A 107 -6.32 -5.50 34.23
N GLY A 108 -5.93 -6.07 33.07
CA GLY A 108 -5.61 -7.49 32.93
C GLY A 108 -4.49 -7.78 31.92
N ASP A 109 -3.71 -8.83 32.19
CA ASP A 109 -2.47 -9.15 31.47
C ASP A 109 -2.67 -9.51 29.97
N ASP A 110 -3.83 -10.05 29.56
CA ASP A 110 -4.12 -10.38 28.15
C ASP A 110 -4.75 -9.21 27.36
N PHE A 111 -5.11 -8.09 28.02
CA PHE A 111 -5.75 -6.98 27.32
C PHE A 111 -4.85 -6.33 26.24
N PRO A 112 -3.55 -6.06 26.48
CA PRO A 112 -2.65 -5.59 25.41
C PRO A 112 -2.60 -6.54 24.21
N GLY A 113 -2.52 -7.86 24.47
CA GLY A 113 -2.54 -8.88 23.42
C GLY A 113 -3.86 -8.91 22.64
N LEU A 114 -4.99 -8.65 23.30
CA LEU A 114 -6.28 -8.49 22.62
C LEU A 114 -6.30 -7.25 21.71
N VAL A 115 -5.82 -6.10 22.20
CA VAL A 115 -5.76 -4.86 21.42
C VAL A 115 -4.87 -5.04 20.19
N GLU A 116 -3.71 -5.70 20.34
CA GLU A 116 -2.82 -5.99 19.22
C GLU A 116 -3.51 -6.86 18.16
N ARG A 117 -4.18 -7.95 18.57
CA ARG A 117 -4.94 -8.81 17.66
C ARG A 117 -6.11 -8.10 16.98
N LEU A 118 -6.68 -7.04 17.58
CA LEU A 118 -7.75 -6.24 16.97
C LEU A 118 -7.26 -5.36 15.82
N LYS A 119 -5.95 -5.10 15.69
CA LYS A 119 -5.38 -4.33 14.57
C LYS A 119 -5.55 -5.01 13.22
N ASP A 120 -5.59 -6.35 13.22
CA ASP A 120 -5.77 -7.15 12.00
C ASP A 120 -7.23 -7.18 11.52
N ASP A 121 -8.18 -6.79 12.38
CA ASP A 121 -9.60 -6.80 12.08
C ASP A 121 -10.07 -5.50 11.39
N ARG A 122 -11.10 -5.63 10.55
CA ARG A 122 -11.75 -4.54 9.83
C ARG A 122 -12.87 -3.95 10.67
N ILE A 123 -12.50 -2.94 11.45
CA ILE A 123 -13.40 -2.31 12.43
C ILE A 123 -13.96 -0.98 11.91
N PHE A 124 -13.17 -0.16 11.22
CA PHE A 124 -13.55 1.21 10.86
C PHE A 124 -13.80 1.38 9.36
N LEU A 125 -14.96 1.95 9.01
CA LEU A 125 -15.28 2.40 7.66
C LEU A 125 -15.67 3.88 7.67
N ARG A 126 -14.93 4.68 6.91
CA ARG A 126 -15.24 6.08 6.57
C ARG A 126 -15.50 6.21 5.08
N HIS A 127 -16.28 7.22 4.69
CA HIS A 127 -16.52 7.49 3.26
C HIS A 127 -15.23 7.65 2.44
N SER A 128 -14.22 8.35 2.98
CA SER A 128 -12.94 8.56 2.28
C SER A 128 -12.18 7.25 1.99
N GLN A 129 -12.35 6.21 2.80
CA GLN A 129 -11.73 4.90 2.58
C GLN A 129 -12.41 4.14 1.44
N ILE A 130 -13.73 4.29 1.29
CA ILE A 130 -14.50 3.73 0.17
C ILE A 130 -13.96 4.29 -1.15
N THR A 131 -13.94 5.62 -1.27
CA THR A 131 -13.50 6.31 -2.48
C THR A 131 -12.04 5.99 -2.79
N ARG A 132 -11.15 6.05 -1.79
CA ARG A 132 -9.72 5.76 -1.95
C ARG A 132 -9.47 4.35 -2.52
N PHE A 133 -10.19 3.34 -2.04
CA PHE A 133 -10.00 1.98 -2.56
C PHE A 133 -10.47 1.86 -4.01
N LEU A 134 -11.63 2.44 -4.34
CA LEU A 134 -12.24 2.33 -5.67
C LEU A 134 -11.42 3.06 -6.74
N ASP A 135 -10.80 4.18 -6.39
CA ASP A 135 -9.95 5.00 -7.26
C ASP A 135 -8.52 4.48 -7.39
N SER A 136 -8.10 3.57 -6.51
CA SER A 136 -6.74 3.03 -6.52
C SER A 136 -6.46 2.16 -7.75
N THR A 137 -5.18 2.04 -8.11
CA THR A 137 -4.77 1.21 -9.25
C THR A 137 -5.06 -0.27 -8.99
N LYS A 138 -5.14 -1.08 -10.06
CA LYS A 138 -5.36 -2.55 -9.91
C LYS A 138 -4.29 -3.22 -9.03
N SER A 139 -3.05 -2.72 -9.05
CA SER A 139 -1.96 -3.24 -8.22
C SER A 139 -2.11 -2.81 -6.76
N ASP A 140 -2.57 -1.58 -6.51
CA ASP A 140 -2.85 -1.09 -5.15
C ASP A 140 -4.06 -1.80 -4.52
N LYS A 141 -5.12 -2.07 -5.29
CA LYS A 141 -6.26 -2.91 -4.87
C LYS A 141 -5.78 -4.30 -4.47
N ARG A 142 -4.88 -4.91 -5.27
CA ARG A 142 -4.26 -6.19 -4.94
C ARG A 142 -3.50 -6.12 -3.62
N LYS A 143 -2.64 -5.11 -3.42
CA LYS A 143 -1.88 -4.93 -2.17
C LYS A 143 -2.80 -4.75 -0.97
N ALA A 144 -3.84 -3.93 -1.12
CA ALA A 144 -4.83 -3.72 -0.07
C ALA A 144 -5.53 -5.03 0.31
N ILE A 145 -5.92 -5.86 -0.67
CA ILE A 145 -6.55 -7.16 -0.39
C ILE A 145 -5.54 -8.17 0.16
N ALA A 146 -4.33 -8.22 -0.37
CA ALA A 146 -3.26 -9.09 0.13
C ALA A 146 -2.94 -8.82 1.61
N SER A 147 -2.89 -7.54 2.00
CA SER A 147 -2.74 -7.14 3.40
C SER A 147 -3.93 -7.55 4.28
N ILE A 148 -5.13 -7.70 3.72
CA ILE A 148 -6.30 -8.22 4.47
C ILE A 148 -6.14 -9.69 4.81
N ILE A 149 -5.53 -10.46 3.91
CA ILE A 149 -5.44 -11.92 4.02
C ILE A 149 -4.07 -12.40 4.51
N GLY A 150 -3.13 -11.49 4.80
CA GLY A 150 -1.78 -11.81 5.28
C GLY A 150 -0.86 -12.35 4.19
N TYR A 151 -1.03 -11.93 2.94
CA TYR A 151 -0.26 -12.41 1.77
C TYR A 151 1.01 -11.59 1.48
N ASP A 152 1.42 -10.71 2.40
CA ASP A 152 2.55 -9.79 2.18
C ASP A 152 3.87 -10.54 1.95
N GLU A 153 4.13 -11.62 2.68
CA GLU A 153 5.33 -12.47 2.52
C GLU A 153 5.41 -13.10 1.12
N ILE A 154 4.27 -13.49 0.56
CA ILE A 154 4.17 -14.08 -0.79
C ILE A 154 4.54 -13.02 -1.84
N ILE A 155 4.14 -11.77 -1.62
CA ILE A 155 4.51 -10.65 -2.49
C ILE A 155 6.01 -10.37 -2.39
N GLN A 156 6.57 -10.35 -1.18
CA GLN A 156 8.01 -10.12 -0.97
C GLN A 156 8.86 -11.20 -1.65
N PHE A 157 8.49 -12.47 -1.50
CA PHE A 157 9.20 -13.58 -2.14
C PHE A 157 9.17 -13.48 -3.67
N ARG A 158 8.03 -13.11 -4.25
CA ARG A 158 7.91 -12.84 -5.69
C ARG A 158 8.88 -11.76 -6.14
N ASP A 159 8.86 -10.62 -5.44
CA ASP A 159 9.66 -9.45 -5.78
C ASP A 159 11.16 -9.77 -5.69
N ALA A 160 11.57 -10.59 -4.71
CA ALA A 160 12.94 -11.08 -4.60
C ALA A 160 13.38 -11.90 -5.84
N ILE A 161 12.58 -12.88 -6.28
CA ILE A 161 12.87 -13.68 -7.49
C ILE A 161 13.00 -12.76 -8.71
N GLN A 162 12.05 -11.83 -8.88
CA GLN A 162 12.03 -10.91 -10.01
C GLN A 162 13.29 -10.03 -10.04
N GLN A 163 13.66 -9.47 -8.88
CA GLN A 163 14.84 -8.62 -8.74
C GLN A 163 16.13 -9.39 -8.98
N THR A 164 16.28 -10.60 -8.44
CA THR A 164 17.46 -11.44 -8.67
C THR A 164 17.61 -11.80 -10.15
N ARG A 165 16.52 -12.21 -10.81
CA ARG A 165 16.52 -12.49 -12.25
C ARG A 165 16.95 -11.28 -13.06
N ASN A 166 16.37 -10.11 -12.76
CA ASN A 166 16.68 -8.86 -13.47
C ASN A 166 18.14 -8.41 -13.21
N ALA A 167 18.68 -8.67 -12.02
CA ALA A 167 20.07 -8.38 -11.69
C ALA A 167 21.04 -9.24 -12.52
N LEU A 168 20.80 -10.54 -12.64
CA LEU A 168 21.60 -11.43 -13.49
C LEU A 168 21.56 -11.04 -14.96
N GLN A 169 20.39 -10.64 -15.48
CA GLN A 169 20.26 -10.19 -16.87
C GLN A 169 21.03 -8.90 -17.18
N ARG A 170 21.29 -8.08 -16.16
CA ARG A 170 22.01 -6.80 -16.27
C ARG A 170 23.43 -6.86 -15.72
N ASP A 171 23.90 -8.04 -15.34
CA ASP A 171 25.22 -8.22 -14.75
C ASP A 171 26.31 -7.86 -15.79
N PRO A 172 27.26 -6.97 -15.45
CA PRO A 172 28.35 -6.59 -16.36
C PRO A 172 29.19 -7.78 -16.83
N GLY A 173 29.38 -8.80 -15.98
CA GLY A 173 30.11 -10.02 -16.32
C GLY A 173 29.42 -10.83 -17.41
N TYR A 174 28.08 -10.85 -17.41
CA TYR A 174 27.29 -11.51 -18.47
C TYR A 174 27.43 -10.77 -19.81
N ALA A 175 27.32 -9.44 -19.80
CA ALA A 175 27.48 -8.61 -21.00
C ALA A 175 28.91 -8.68 -21.56
N SER A 176 29.93 -8.61 -20.68
CA SER A 176 31.34 -8.70 -21.03
C SER A 176 31.67 -10.05 -21.68
N ALA A 177 31.24 -11.17 -21.07
CA ALA A 177 31.47 -12.50 -21.63
C ALA A 177 30.88 -12.63 -23.05
N LYS A 178 29.68 -12.10 -23.28
CA LYS A 178 29.06 -12.10 -24.61
C LYS A 178 29.86 -11.28 -25.62
N GLY A 179 30.25 -10.05 -25.27
CA GLY A 179 31.05 -9.18 -26.13
C GLY A 179 32.44 -9.76 -26.45
N GLN A 180 33.11 -10.37 -25.48
CA GLN A 180 34.40 -11.04 -25.69
C GLN A 180 34.26 -12.23 -26.64
N MET A 181 33.21 -13.04 -26.51
CA MET A 181 32.95 -14.14 -27.45
C MET A 181 32.77 -13.64 -28.87
N GLU A 182 31.98 -12.59 -29.10
CA GLU A 182 31.77 -12.00 -30.43
C GLU A 182 33.10 -11.46 -31.01
N SER A 183 33.93 -10.82 -30.20
CA SER A 183 35.27 -10.35 -30.63
C SER A 183 36.20 -11.51 -31.00
N LEU A 184 36.24 -12.57 -30.18
CA LEU A 184 37.06 -13.76 -30.43
C LEU A 184 36.61 -14.52 -31.69
N GLN A 185 35.31 -14.57 -31.96
CA GLN A 185 34.77 -15.11 -33.21
C GLN A 185 35.31 -14.35 -34.42
N GLY A 186 35.29 -13.01 -34.39
CA GLY A 186 35.90 -12.19 -35.45
C GLY A 186 37.38 -12.51 -35.66
N LYS A 187 38.17 -12.56 -34.57
CA LYS A 187 39.60 -12.90 -34.64
C LYS A 187 39.87 -14.28 -35.23
N MET A 188 39.06 -15.28 -34.88
CA MET A 188 39.18 -16.63 -35.43
C MET A 188 38.87 -16.66 -36.94
N VAL A 189 37.83 -15.94 -37.38
CA VAL A 189 37.50 -15.80 -38.80
C VAL A 189 38.63 -15.11 -39.56
N ASP A 190 39.24 -14.07 -39.00
CA ASP A 190 40.38 -13.39 -39.63
C ASP A 190 41.61 -14.31 -39.77
N LEU A 191 41.83 -15.21 -38.80
CA LEU A 191 42.96 -16.15 -38.77
C LEU A 191 42.79 -17.34 -39.71
N VAL A 192 41.61 -17.96 -39.70
CA VAL A 192 41.37 -19.25 -40.38
C VAL A 192 40.15 -19.30 -41.29
N GLY A 193 39.39 -18.22 -41.40
CA GLY A 193 38.21 -18.11 -42.27
C GLY A 193 36.93 -18.69 -41.67
N GLU A 194 36.98 -19.23 -40.44
CA GLU A 194 35.85 -19.82 -39.76
C GLU A 194 35.92 -19.64 -38.23
N VAL A 195 34.78 -19.81 -37.56
CA VAL A 195 34.71 -19.81 -36.10
C VAL A 195 35.02 -21.21 -35.58
N VAL A 196 36.02 -21.31 -34.70
CA VAL A 196 36.41 -22.57 -34.05
C VAL A 196 35.88 -22.58 -32.62
N SER A 197 34.93 -23.47 -32.33
CA SER A 197 34.32 -23.59 -30.99
C SER A 197 34.85 -24.79 -30.18
N GLU A 198 35.41 -25.80 -30.86
CA GLU A 198 35.85 -27.07 -30.27
C GLU A 198 37.30 -27.42 -30.64
N PHE A 199 37.99 -28.10 -29.73
CA PHE A 199 39.39 -28.52 -29.95
C PHE A 199 39.53 -29.55 -31.07
N ASP A 200 38.52 -30.38 -31.32
CA ASP A 200 38.55 -31.34 -32.42
C ASP A 200 38.67 -30.62 -33.77
N ARG A 201 37.86 -29.58 -33.99
CA ARG A 201 37.95 -28.77 -35.21
C ARG A 201 39.28 -28.01 -35.30
N PHE A 202 39.82 -27.55 -34.18
CA PHE A 202 41.16 -26.98 -34.13
C PHE A 202 42.23 -27.99 -34.60
N HIS A 203 42.18 -29.24 -34.12
CA HIS A 203 43.13 -30.28 -34.54
C HIS A 203 43.00 -30.62 -36.03
N GLU A 204 41.78 -30.65 -36.58
CA GLU A 204 41.55 -30.81 -38.03
C GLU A 204 42.22 -29.69 -38.84
N ILE A 205 41.98 -28.43 -38.46
CA ILE A 205 42.59 -27.25 -39.11
C ILE A 205 44.12 -27.32 -39.01
N ALA A 206 44.65 -27.68 -37.84
CA ALA A 206 46.08 -27.84 -37.64
C ALA A 206 46.64 -28.91 -38.60
N SER A 207 46.00 -30.08 -38.68
CA SER A 207 46.39 -31.17 -39.57
C SER A 207 46.33 -30.77 -41.06
N GLU A 208 45.29 -30.04 -41.48
CA GLU A 208 45.14 -29.55 -42.85
C GLU A 208 46.27 -28.58 -43.22
N ARG A 209 46.59 -27.64 -42.33
CA ARG A 209 47.61 -26.61 -42.59
C ARG A 209 49.04 -27.14 -42.48
N THR A 210 49.30 -28.20 -41.72
CA THR A 210 50.63 -28.83 -41.65
C THR A 210 50.89 -29.83 -42.78
N LYS A 211 49.86 -30.27 -43.51
CA LYS A 211 49.95 -31.26 -44.61
C LYS A 211 51.02 -30.95 -45.67
N PRO A 212 51.22 -29.69 -46.12
CA PRO A 212 52.25 -29.35 -47.12
C PRO A 212 53.69 -29.64 -46.66
N TYR A 213 53.92 -29.78 -45.35
CA TYR A 213 55.25 -30.03 -44.78
C TYR A 213 55.56 -31.52 -44.58
N GLY A 214 54.61 -32.41 -44.92
CA GLY A 214 54.83 -33.87 -44.93
C GLY A 214 55.21 -34.45 -43.57
N LEU A 215 54.53 -34.03 -42.50
CA LEU A 215 54.75 -34.53 -41.15
C LEU A 215 54.38 -36.02 -41.02
N GLU A 216 55.15 -36.78 -40.25
CA GLU A 216 54.85 -38.17 -39.88
C GLU A 216 53.83 -38.24 -38.76
N THR A 217 53.81 -37.24 -37.87
CA THR A 217 52.88 -37.15 -36.75
C THR A 217 51.48 -36.74 -37.21
N ALA A 218 50.48 -37.60 -37.00
CA ALA A 218 49.08 -37.27 -37.20
C ALA A 218 48.52 -36.49 -36.00
N ILE A 219 47.91 -35.32 -36.25
CA ILE A 219 47.34 -34.45 -35.21
C ILE A 219 45.89 -34.87 -34.92
N ASN A 220 45.66 -35.49 -33.75
CA ASN A 220 44.33 -35.95 -33.34
C ASN A 220 43.93 -35.47 -31.93
N ASP A 221 44.90 -34.99 -31.15
CA ASP A 221 44.73 -34.55 -29.77
C ASP A 221 45.80 -33.52 -29.38
N ALA A 222 45.73 -33.00 -28.16
CA ALA A 222 46.69 -32.01 -27.67
C ALA A 222 48.14 -32.52 -27.63
N ALA A 223 48.36 -33.80 -27.32
CA ALA A 223 49.70 -34.36 -27.21
C ALA A 223 50.35 -34.51 -28.59
N SER A 224 49.61 -35.02 -29.56
CA SER A 224 50.00 -35.14 -30.96
C SER A 224 50.13 -33.79 -31.65
N TYR A 225 49.33 -32.78 -31.29
CA TYR A 225 49.54 -31.40 -31.73
C TYR A 225 50.91 -30.87 -31.27
N VAL A 226 51.25 -31.01 -29.98
CA VAL A 226 52.55 -30.58 -29.46
C VAL A 226 53.70 -31.31 -30.16
N ALA A 227 53.57 -32.62 -30.38
CA ALA A 227 54.56 -33.41 -31.11
C ALA A 227 54.70 -32.97 -32.57
N ALA A 228 53.59 -32.71 -33.27
CA ALA A 228 53.60 -32.23 -34.65
C ALA A 228 54.21 -30.84 -34.79
N ILE A 229 53.98 -29.93 -33.84
CA ILE A 229 54.66 -28.62 -33.81
C ILE A 229 56.17 -28.78 -33.60
N GLN A 230 56.61 -29.72 -32.75
CA GLN A 230 58.04 -30.03 -32.61
C GLN A 230 58.63 -30.62 -33.89
N GLU A 231 57.93 -31.54 -34.55
CA GLU A 231 58.35 -32.11 -35.82
C GLU A 231 58.43 -31.03 -36.91
N LEU A 232 57.44 -30.14 -36.98
CA LEU A 232 57.42 -29.04 -37.94
C LEU A 232 58.61 -28.10 -37.77
N ARG A 233 59.03 -27.79 -36.53
CA ARG A 233 60.27 -27.04 -36.25
C ARG A 233 61.52 -27.76 -36.74
N SER A 234 61.56 -29.09 -36.67
CA SER A 234 62.70 -29.89 -37.11
C SER A 234 62.90 -29.91 -38.63
N ARG A 235 61.89 -29.47 -39.41
CA ARG A 235 61.97 -29.37 -40.88
C ARG A 235 62.81 -28.17 -41.36
N ALA A 236 63.22 -27.29 -40.46
CA ALA A 236 64.13 -26.19 -40.76
C ALA A 236 65.60 -26.58 -40.63
N ALA A 237 66.46 -25.86 -41.36
CA ALA A 237 67.91 -26.04 -41.30
C ALA A 237 68.47 -25.70 -39.91
N ASP A 238 67.91 -24.69 -39.25
CA ASP A 238 68.21 -24.36 -37.86
C ASP A 238 66.92 -24.22 -37.03
N PRO A 239 66.47 -25.30 -36.35
CA PRO A 239 65.29 -25.27 -35.50
C PRO A 239 65.36 -24.24 -34.36
N LYS A 240 66.56 -23.84 -33.94
CA LYS A 240 66.74 -22.80 -32.90
C LYS A 240 66.41 -21.41 -33.44
N LYS A 241 66.66 -21.14 -34.72
CA LYS A 241 66.24 -19.88 -35.36
C LYS A 241 64.72 -19.76 -35.40
N ILE A 242 64.01 -20.84 -35.72
CA ILE A 242 62.54 -20.85 -35.68
C ILE A 242 62.04 -20.62 -34.26
N GLN A 243 62.57 -21.33 -33.26
CA GLN A 243 62.17 -21.13 -31.86
C GLN A 243 62.42 -19.69 -31.38
N ALA A 244 63.56 -19.09 -31.76
CA ALA A 244 63.85 -17.70 -31.46
C ALA A 244 62.86 -16.74 -32.15
N ALA A 245 62.56 -16.97 -33.44
CA ALA A 245 61.61 -16.17 -34.20
C ALA A 245 60.18 -16.27 -33.64
N GLU A 246 59.72 -17.46 -33.27
CA GLU A 246 58.44 -17.69 -32.59
C GLU A 246 58.36 -16.91 -31.28
N LYS A 247 59.38 -17.04 -30.41
CA LYS A 247 59.44 -16.33 -29.13
C LYS A 247 59.41 -14.80 -29.32
N LEU A 248 60.17 -14.27 -30.28
CA LEU A 248 60.19 -12.83 -30.55
C LEU A 248 58.85 -12.34 -31.11
N LYS A 249 58.20 -13.11 -31.99
CA LYS A 249 56.88 -12.77 -32.55
C LYS A 249 55.77 -12.87 -31.49
N GLN A 250 55.85 -13.83 -30.58
CA GLN A 250 54.97 -13.91 -29.42
C GLN A 250 55.18 -12.71 -28.49
N LEU A 251 56.43 -12.35 -28.18
CA LEU A 251 56.74 -11.17 -27.37
C LEU A 251 56.21 -9.89 -28.01
N GLU A 252 56.41 -9.68 -29.31
CA GLU A 252 55.86 -8.54 -30.07
C GLU A 252 54.33 -8.45 -29.91
N ARG A 253 53.64 -9.59 -29.97
CA ARG A 253 52.18 -9.67 -29.81
C ARG A 253 51.73 -9.38 -28.38
N HIS A 254 52.40 -9.94 -27.39
CA HIS A 254 52.13 -9.65 -25.97
C HIS A 254 52.32 -8.17 -25.70
N CYS A 255 53.39 -7.56 -26.21
CA CYS A 255 53.61 -6.13 -26.12
C CYS A 255 52.48 -5.34 -26.81
N SER A 256 52.08 -5.73 -28.01
CA SER A 256 50.97 -5.06 -28.73
C SER A 256 49.65 -5.13 -27.97
N THR A 257 49.38 -6.25 -27.29
CA THR A 257 48.18 -6.46 -26.48
C THR A 257 48.23 -5.66 -25.19
N LEU A 258 49.35 -5.74 -24.45
CA LEU A 258 49.61 -4.94 -23.26
C LEU A 258 49.47 -3.44 -23.54
N LYS A 259 49.92 -2.97 -24.71
CA LYS A 259 49.74 -1.58 -25.13
C LYS A 259 48.26 -1.17 -25.16
N THR A 260 47.39 -2.01 -25.73
CA THR A 260 45.95 -1.76 -25.77
C THR A 260 45.33 -1.81 -24.38
N GLU A 261 45.73 -2.78 -23.55
CA GLU A 261 45.22 -2.92 -22.17
C GLU A 261 45.66 -1.76 -21.27
N ILE A 262 46.90 -1.27 -21.40
CA ILE A 262 47.39 -0.08 -20.69
C ILE A 262 46.59 1.16 -21.12
N ALA A 263 46.28 1.30 -22.42
CA ALA A 263 45.44 2.39 -22.91
C ALA A 263 44.01 2.30 -22.33
N GLU A 264 43.47 1.10 -22.15
CA GLU A 264 42.17 0.89 -21.49
C GLU A 264 42.23 1.25 -20.01
N VAL A 265 43.32 0.93 -19.29
CA VAL A 265 43.54 1.39 -17.90
C VAL A 265 43.53 2.92 -17.85
N GLN A 266 44.24 3.58 -18.76
CA GLN A 266 44.26 5.05 -18.84
C GLN A 266 42.84 5.62 -19.06
N SER A 267 42.11 5.08 -20.04
CA SER A 267 40.75 5.52 -20.35
C SER A 267 39.77 5.28 -19.19
N ALA A 268 39.85 4.12 -18.54
CA ALA A 268 39.02 3.79 -17.39
C ALA A 268 39.39 4.63 -16.16
N LEU A 269 40.67 4.98 -15.99
CA LEU A 269 41.14 5.87 -14.93
C LEU A 269 40.58 7.28 -15.14
N ASP A 270 40.60 7.81 -16.36
CA ASP A 270 40.02 9.11 -16.68
C ASP A 270 38.49 9.14 -16.48
N ALA A 271 37.80 8.07 -16.88
CA ALA A 271 36.36 7.92 -16.71
C ALA A 271 35.95 7.78 -15.24
N PHE A 272 36.84 7.31 -14.37
CA PHE A 272 36.60 7.16 -12.93
C PHE A 272 37.02 8.42 -12.14
N ALA A 273 38.27 8.85 -12.30
CA ALA A 273 38.94 9.78 -11.39
C ALA A 273 38.27 11.16 -11.35
N ALA A 274 38.02 11.78 -12.50
CA ALA A 274 37.43 13.13 -12.52
C ALA A 274 35.97 13.15 -12.02
N PRO A 275 35.08 12.23 -12.44
CA PRO A 275 33.73 12.15 -11.86
C PRO A 275 33.73 11.85 -10.37
N TYR A 276 34.60 10.94 -9.91
CA TYR A 276 34.70 10.59 -8.49
C TYR A 276 35.24 11.75 -7.64
N ALA A 277 36.27 12.44 -8.13
CA ALA A 277 36.80 13.64 -7.48
C ALA A 277 35.69 14.67 -7.24
N ARG A 278 34.87 15.00 -8.26
CA ARG A 278 33.72 15.91 -8.11
C ARG A 278 32.70 15.46 -7.07
N LEU A 279 32.45 14.14 -6.96
CA LEU A 279 31.55 13.61 -5.93
C LEU A 279 32.12 13.76 -4.52
N THR A 280 33.44 13.67 -4.37
CA THR A 280 34.15 13.70 -3.08
C THR A 280 34.68 15.07 -2.67
N GLU A 281 34.79 16.01 -3.59
CA GLU A 281 35.31 17.37 -3.39
C GLU A 281 34.43 18.15 -2.40
N GLU A 282 33.12 18.05 -2.57
CA GLU A 282 32.16 18.65 -1.66
C GLU A 282 31.92 17.74 -0.44
N ARG A 283 32.37 18.17 0.75
CA ARG A 283 32.04 17.51 2.03
C ARG A 283 30.55 17.27 2.20
N ALA A 284 29.70 18.13 1.62
CA ALA A 284 28.25 17.97 1.62
C ALA A 284 27.80 16.72 0.85
N ASN A 285 28.40 16.42 -0.29
CA ASN A 285 28.06 15.25 -1.11
C ASN A 285 28.49 13.95 -0.44
N VAL A 286 29.72 13.88 0.09
CA VAL A 286 30.18 12.71 0.88
C VAL A 286 29.26 12.47 2.08
N ARG A 287 28.88 13.54 2.80
CA ARG A 287 27.95 13.43 3.93
C ARG A 287 26.58 12.94 3.46
N LYS A 288 26.05 13.46 2.35
CA LYS A 288 24.77 13.01 1.77
C LYS A 288 24.83 11.56 1.34
N LEU A 289 25.90 11.09 0.71
CA LEU A 289 26.07 9.69 0.31
C LEU A 289 26.14 8.74 1.51
N ARG A 290 26.93 9.08 2.55
CA ARG A 290 26.99 8.31 3.81
C ARG A 290 25.64 8.26 4.52
N ILE A 291 24.97 9.41 4.59
CA ILE A 291 23.61 9.49 5.12
C ILE A 291 22.66 8.67 4.25
N GLY A 292 22.79 8.69 2.93
CA GLY A 292 21.99 7.91 2.01
C GLY A 292 22.09 6.40 2.24
N ASP A 293 23.30 5.86 2.44
CA ASP A 293 23.48 4.44 2.78
C ASP A 293 22.84 4.09 4.13
N PHE A 294 23.09 4.92 5.15
CA PHE A 294 22.45 4.77 6.46
C PHE A 294 20.92 4.82 6.38
N LEU A 295 20.36 5.79 5.65
CA LEU A 295 18.92 5.96 5.45
C LEU A 295 18.33 4.78 4.67
N SER A 296 19.00 4.26 3.65
CA SER A 296 18.55 3.07 2.91
C SER A 296 18.50 1.84 3.82
N ARG A 297 19.54 1.58 4.60
CA ARG A 297 19.53 0.46 5.56
C ARG A 297 18.49 0.64 6.65
N GLY A 298 18.35 1.87 7.16
CA GLY A 298 17.31 2.20 8.14
C GLY A 298 15.91 2.05 7.59
N LYS A 299 15.67 2.43 6.34
CA LYS A 299 14.41 2.18 5.65
C LYS A 299 14.08 0.70 5.65
N ASN A 300 15.03 -0.19 5.35
CA ASN A 300 14.79 -1.63 5.35
C ASN A 300 14.45 -2.14 6.75
N VAL A 301 15.18 -1.72 7.79
CA VAL A 301 14.86 -2.09 9.19
C VAL A 301 13.44 -1.67 9.56
N LEU A 302 13.02 -0.49 9.10
CA LEU A 302 11.67 0.04 9.35
C LEU A 302 10.59 -0.70 8.53
N GLU A 303 10.86 -1.02 7.26
CA GLU A 303 9.89 -1.65 6.34
C GLU A 303 9.73 -3.17 6.56
N GLU A 304 10.82 -3.85 6.94
CA GLU A 304 10.83 -5.30 7.20
C GLU A 304 10.38 -5.67 8.62
N GLY A 305 10.08 -4.68 9.47
CA GLY A 305 9.60 -4.91 10.84
C GLY A 305 10.63 -5.58 11.75
N LEU A 306 11.91 -5.52 11.41
CA LEU A 306 13.01 -6.11 12.18
C LEU A 306 13.21 -5.45 13.55
N PHE A 307 12.66 -4.25 13.73
CA PHE A 307 12.67 -3.52 15.00
C PHE A 307 11.22 -3.30 15.45
N THR A 308 10.87 -3.91 16.59
CA THR A 308 9.49 -4.00 17.10
C THR A 308 9.15 -2.96 18.16
N ASP A 309 10.14 -2.22 18.66
CA ASP A 309 9.90 -1.20 19.69
C ASP A 309 9.38 0.09 19.06
N ALA A 310 8.52 0.82 19.77
CA ALA A 310 7.92 2.08 19.31
C ALA A 310 8.91 3.27 19.25
N GLN A 311 10.19 3.00 19.53
CA GLN A 311 11.26 3.99 19.59
C GLN A 311 11.99 4.05 18.25
N CYS A 312 12.66 5.17 17.98
CA CYS A 312 13.57 5.22 16.85
C CYS A 312 14.63 4.09 17.00
N PRO A 313 14.80 3.20 15.99
CA PRO A 313 15.76 2.10 16.06
C PRO A 313 17.22 2.54 16.22
N PHE A 314 17.51 3.84 16.09
CA PHE A 314 18.86 4.40 16.12
C PHE A 314 19.19 5.15 17.41
N CYS A 315 18.30 6.05 17.83
CA CYS A 315 18.54 6.88 19.01
C CYS A 315 17.72 6.44 20.22
N LEU A 316 16.85 5.43 20.07
CA LEU A 316 16.01 4.84 21.13
C LEU A 316 15.12 5.87 21.83
N THR A 317 14.93 7.04 21.22
CA THR A 317 13.95 8.03 21.66
C THR A 317 12.63 7.71 21.01
N ASP A 318 11.54 7.97 21.73
CA ASP A 318 10.19 7.84 21.20
C ASP A 318 10.05 8.70 19.94
N TYR A 319 9.78 8.06 18.80
CA TYR A 319 9.72 8.71 17.49
C TYR A 319 8.77 7.90 16.61
N ASP A 320 7.80 8.55 15.97
CA ASP A 320 6.81 7.85 15.13
C ASP A 320 7.51 7.18 13.93
N LEU A 321 7.50 5.84 13.90
CA LEU A 321 8.21 5.07 12.89
C LEU A 321 7.61 5.26 11.49
N GLU A 322 6.31 5.53 11.36
CA GLU A 322 5.69 5.82 10.06
C GLU A 322 6.11 7.19 9.53
N THR A 323 6.23 8.18 10.42
CA THR A 323 6.89 9.45 10.11
C THR A 323 8.32 9.24 9.67
N LEU A 324 9.08 8.48 10.45
CA LEU A 324 10.48 8.20 10.16
C LEU A 324 10.62 7.56 8.78
N LYS A 325 9.74 6.61 8.42
CA LYS A 325 9.69 6.02 7.08
C LYS A 325 9.45 7.04 5.98
N VAL A 326 8.49 7.96 6.15
CA VAL A 326 8.19 9.00 5.16
C VAL A 326 9.36 9.99 5.04
N GLU A 327 9.92 10.45 6.16
CA GLU A 327 11.07 11.36 6.18
C GLU A 327 12.32 10.72 5.58
N VAL A 328 12.58 9.46 5.91
CA VAL A 328 13.66 8.66 5.32
C VAL A 328 13.45 8.55 3.80
N LYS A 329 12.22 8.28 3.32
CA LYS A 329 11.90 8.22 1.89
C LYS A 329 12.09 9.57 1.19
N ALA A 330 11.63 10.68 1.79
CA ALA A 330 11.79 12.01 1.23
C ALA A 330 13.27 12.40 1.13
N ARG A 331 14.04 12.15 2.20
CA ARG A 331 15.49 12.42 2.22
C ARG A 331 16.26 11.53 1.23
N LEU A 332 15.84 10.28 1.04
CA LEU A 332 16.39 9.43 -0.03
C LEU A 332 16.06 9.98 -1.42
N LEU A 333 14.86 10.54 -1.63
CA LEU A 333 14.49 11.18 -2.90
C LEU A 333 15.37 12.41 -3.19
N GLU A 334 15.67 13.22 -2.17
CA GLU A 334 16.58 14.38 -2.29
C GLU A 334 18.02 13.98 -2.65
N ILE A 335 18.44 12.77 -2.27
CA ILE A 335 19.78 12.24 -2.54
C ILE A 335 19.80 11.37 -3.81
N ALA A 336 18.64 11.02 -4.38
CA ALA A 336 18.52 10.05 -5.48
C ALA A 336 19.39 10.38 -6.69
N THR A 337 19.44 11.65 -7.12
CA THR A 337 20.30 12.07 -8.24
C THR A 337 21.78 11.86 -7.92
N LEU A 338 22.20 12.15 -6.69
CA LEU A 338 23.59 11.95 -6.24
C LEU A 338 23.92 10.46 -6.13
N GLN A 339 22.97 9.62 -5.68
CA GLN A 339 23.10 8.16 -5.68
C GLN A 339 23.22 7.61 -7.10
N GLN A 340 22.44 8.10 -8.06
CA GLN A 340 22.56 7.69 -9.45
C GLN A 340 23.93 8.04 -10.05
N GLN A 341 24.46 9.23 -9.72
CA GLN A 341 25.82 9.60 -10.11
C GLN A 341 26.86 8.68 -9.46
N HIS A 342 26.72 8.39 -8.17
CA HIS A 342 27.59 7.46 -7.46
C HIS A 342 27.55 6.05 -8.06
N ASP A 343 26.38 5.54 -8.44
CA ASP A 343 26.23 4.22 -9.08
C ASP A 343 26.85 4.19 -10.48
N ALA A 344 26.75 5.28 -11.25
CA ALA A 344 27.45 5.40 -12.52
C ALA A 344 28.98 5.37 -12.34
N VAL A 345 29.50 6.09 -11.33
CA VAL A 345 30.92 6.07 -10.99
C VAL A 345 31.36 4.71 -10.44
N LYS A 346 30.49 4.00 -9.71
CA LYS A 346 30.73 2.61 -9.28
C LYS A 346 30.96 1.69 -10.49
N GLY A 347 30.16 1.83 -11.55
CA GLY A 347 30.37 1.11 -12.80
C GLY A 347 31.73 1.42 -13.45
N ALA A 348 32.12 2.71 -13.48
CA ALA A 348 33.44 3.12 -13.97
C ALA A 348 34.59 2.56 -13.11
N LYS A 349 34.42 2.55 -11.78
CA LYS A 349 35.36 1.93 -10.83
C LYS A 349 35.52 0.43 -11.11
N GLU A 350 34.43 -0.30 -11.33
CA GLU A 350 34.49 -1.74 -11.60
C GLU A 350 35.27 -2.03 -12.89
N ARG A 351 35.01 -1.25 -13.96
CA ARG A 351 35.77 -1.32 -15.20
C ARG A 351 37.27 -1.04 -15.01
N LEU A 352 37.63 -0.01 -14.22
CA LEU A 352 39.03 0.29 -13.91
C LEU A 352 39.72 -0.84 -13.15
N LEU A 353 39.07 -1.38 -12.11
CA LEU A 353 39.64 -2.48 -11.33
C LEU A 353 39.87 -3.75 -12.19
N GLU A 354 38.94 -4.05 -13.11
CA GLU A 354 39.09 -5.14 -14.06
C GLU A 354 40.25 -4.90 -15.04
N ALA A 355 40.37 -3.70 -15.60
CA ALA A 355 41.46 -3.34 -16.51
C ALA A 355 42.83 -3.44 -15.82
N VAL A 356 42.94 -2.92 -14.59
CA VAL A 356 44.18 -2.98 -13.79
C VAL A 356 44.57 -4.42 -13.46
N ALA A 357 43.60 -5.24 -13.05
CA ALA A 357 43.85 -6.65 -12.76
C ALA A 357 44.29 -7.43 -14.02
N THR A 358 43.70 -7.11 -15.18
CA THR A 358 44.03 -7.72 -16.47
C THR A 358 45.48 -7.40 -16.85
N VAL A 359 45.87 -6.13 -16.89
CA VAL A 359 47.24 -5.69 -17.19
C VAL A 359 48.24 -6.29 -16.20
N GLY A 360 47.93 -6.22 -14.89
CA GLY A 360 48.84 -6.72 -13.85
C GLY A 360 49.11 -8.21 -13.96
N LYS A 361 48.08 -9.02 -14.27
CA LYS A 361 48.23 -10.45 -14.51
C LYS A 361 49.04 -10.73 -15.78
N HIS A 362 48.67 -10.08 -16.88
CA HIS A 362 49.31 -10.28 -18.17
C HIS A 362 50.80 -9.87 -18.17
N ALA A 363 51.13 -8.72 -17.57
CA ALA A 363 52.51 -8.26 -17.40
C ALA A 363 53.35 -9.26 -16.57
N GLY A 364 52.77 -9.82 -15.50
CA GLY A 364 53.43 -10.84 -14.68
C GLY A 364 53.66 -12.16 -15.42
N GLU A 365 52.72 -12.57 -16.26
CA GLU A 365 52.85 -13.76 -17.12
C GLU A 365 53.95 -13.57 -18.17
N VAL A 366 53.95 -12.45 -18.89
CA VAL A 366 54.99 -12.11 -19.89
C VAL A 366 56.37 -12.02 -19.24
N ALA A 367 56.50 -11.35 -18.09
CA ALA A 367 57.77 -11.26 -17.38
C ALA A 367 58.33 -12.63 -16.96
N LYS A 368 57.46 -13.60 -16.69
CA LYS A 368 57.85 -14.97 -16.31
C LYS A 368 58.16 -15.84 -17.54
N GLU A 369 57.36 -15.74 -18.58
CA GLU A 369 57.45 -16.57 -19.79
C GLU A 369 58.71 -16.27 -20.62
N PHE A 370 59.09 -14.99 -20.71
CA PHE A 370 60.21 -14.54 -21.55
C PHE A 370 61.50 -14.29 -20.77
N ALA A 371 61.58 -14.70 -19.50
CA ALA A 371 62.70 -14.45 -18.59
C ALA A 371 64.06 -14.97 -19.09
N ASP A 372 64.05 -15.91 -20.04
CA ASP A 372 65.24 -16.52 -20.61
C ASP A 372 65.80 -15.78 -21.84
N ILE A 373 65.24 -14.63 -22.23
CA ILE A 373 65.73 -13.81 -23.36
C ILE A 373 66.54 -12.61 -22.83
N PRO A 374 67.89 -12.67 -22.82
CA PRO A 374 68.72 -11.66 -22.16
C PRO A 374 68.57 -10.25 -22.75
N GLN A 375 68.28 -10.16 -24.06
CA GLN A 375 68.10 -8.89 -24.79
C GLN A 375 66.96 -8.03 -24.24
N PHE A 376 65.99 -8.63 -23.55
CA PHE A 376 64.82 -7.95 -22.99
C PHE A 376 64.84 -7.91 -21.45
N SER A 377 65.93 -8.32 -20.81
CA SER A 377 66.01 -8.41 -19.34
C SER A 377 65.63 -7.11 -18.60
N THR A 378 66.02 -5.94 -19.14
CA THR A 378 65.60 -4.63 -18.61
C THR A 378 64.09 -4.42 -18.72
N PHE A 379 63.50 -4.66 -19.89
CA PHE A 379 62.06 -4.56 -20.10
C PHE A 379 61.26 -5.51 -19.21
N LEU A 380 61.69 -6.76 -19.07
CA LEU A 380 61.01 -7.74 -18.23
C LEU A 380 61.09 -7.37 -16.74
N PHE A 381 62.20 -6.75 -16.33
CA PHE A 381 62.31 -6.16 -14.99
C PHE A 381 61.32 -5.00 -14.80
N GLU A 382 61.19 -4.11 -15.78
CA GLU A 382 60.23 -2.99 -15.76
C GLU A 382 58.77 -3.47 -15.71
N LEU A 383 58.40 -4.48 -16.53
CA LEU A 383 57.07 -5.11 -16.48
C LEU A 383 56.76 -5.67 -15.08
N ARG A 384 57.74 -6.35 -14.48
CA ARG A 384 57.58 -6.92 -13.14
C ARG A 384 57.46 -5.81 -12.09
N ALA A 385 58.30 -4.78 -12.18
CA ALA A 385 58.27 -3.63 -11.29
C ALA A 385 56.93 -2.86 -11.39
N ALA A 386 56.30 -2.83 -12.57
CA ALA A 386 55.00 -2.18 -12.77
C ALA A 386 53.82 -2.89 -12.08
N THR A 387 53.97 -4.16 -11.68
CA THR A 387 52.90 -4.89 -10.98
C THR A 387 52.58 -4.30 -9.59
N ASP A 388 53.57 -3.74 -8.89
CA ASP A 388 53.36 -3.15 -7.56
C ASP A 388 52.61 -1.80 -7.61
N PRO A 389 52.96 -0.84 -8.51
CA PRO A 389 52.14 0.35 -8.75
C PRO A 389 50.70 0.03 -9.16
N LEU A 390 50.49 -0.95 -10.04
CA LEU A 390 49.14 -1.37 -10.46
C LEU A 390 48.33 -1.96 -9.30
N ARG A 391 48.95 -2.82 -8.49
CA ARG A 391 48.31 -3.35 -7.27
C ARG A 391 47.99 -2.23 -6.27
N THR A 392 48.87 -1.25 -6.16
CA THR A 392 48.66 -0.07 -5.30
C THR A 392 47.49 0.76 -5.79
N LEU A 393 47.40 1.03 -7.10
CA LEU A 393 46.27 1.69 -7.75
C LEU A 393 44.96 0.93 -7.46
N TYR A 394 44.93 -0.38 -7.71
CA TYR A 394 43.76 -1.22 -7.46
C TYR A 394 43.27 -1.05 -6.02
N LYS A 395 44.19 -1.16 -5.05
CA LYS A 395 43.87 -1.05 -3.64
C LYS A 395 43.38 0.36 -3.28
N GLN A 396 44.08 1.41 -3.73
CA GLN A 396 43.70 2.79 -3.45
C GLN A 396 42.32 3.14 -3.99
N VAL A 397 42.02 2.78 -5.24
CA VAL A 397 40.70 3.03 -5.85
C VAL A 397 39.61 2.30 -5.09
N ARG A 398 39.83 1.02 -4.79
CA ARG A 398 38.85 0.21 -4.04
C ARG A 398 38.60 0.80 -2.65
N ASP A 399 39.68 0.97 -1.86
CA ASP A 399 39.58 1.38 -0.46
C ASP A 399 38.99 2.80 -0.36
N ARG A 400 39.45 3.76 -1.19
CA ARG A 400 38.94 5.13 -1.15
C ARG A 400 37.50 5.23 -1.60
N PHE A 401 37.07 4.43 -2.59
CA PHE A 401 35.67 4.37 -3.00
C PHE A 401 34.78 3.81 -1.88
N GLU A 402 35.22 2.75 -1.20
CA GLU A 402 34.51 2.16 -0.05
C GLU A 402 34.39 3.15 1.12
N THR A 403 35.43 3.96 1.38
CA THR A 403 35.42 4.96 2.46
C THR A 403 34.84 6.31 2.04
N LEU A 404 34.54 6.51 0.74
CA LEU A 404 34.17 7.79 0.14
C LEU A 404 35.21 8.90 0.37
N ASP A 405 36.48 8.52 0.43
CA ASP A 405 37.59 9.48 0.50
C ASP A 405 37.94 9.96 -0.91
N ALA A 406 38.33 11.23 -1.01
CA ALA A 406 38.75 11.81 -2.28
C ALA A 406 39.89 11.02 -2.89
N TYR A 407 39.85 10.76 -4.20
CA TYR A 407 40.93 10.11 -4.92
C TYR A 407 41.37 11.00 -6.05
N GLU A 408 42.66 11.30 -6.07
CA GLU A 408 43.34 11.96 -7.19
C GLU A 408 44.49 11.05 -7.62
N PRO A 409 44.64 10.78 -8.93
CA PRO A 409 45.77 10.01 -9.42
C PRO A 409 47.06 10.80 -9.20
N ASP A 410 48.06 10.15 -8.58
CA ASP A 410 49.39 10.71 -8.37
C ASP A 410 50.09 10.95 -9.73
N GLU A 411 50.82 12.05 -9.87
CA GLU A 411 51.66 12.32 -11.04
C GLU A 411 52.64 11.17 -11.31
N ALA A 412 53.14 10.52 -10.25
CA ALA A 412 54.00 9.35 -10.37
C ALA A 412 53.29 8.15 -11.04
N LEU A 413 51.98 7.97 -10.81
CA LEU A 413 51.21 6.91 -11.46
C LEU A 413 51.06 7.17 -12.95
N ALA A 414 50.71 8.40 -13.34
CA ALA A 414 50.59 8.78 -14.74
C ALA A 414 51.93 8.61 -15.47
N ALA A 415 53.03 9.02 -14.85
CA ALA A 415 54.38 8.82 -15.39
C ALA A 415 54.73 7.34 -15.51
N ASN A 416 54.38 6.50 -14.52
CA ASN A 416 54.61 5.05 -14.57
C ASN A 416 53.82 4.36 -15.69
N LEU A 417 52.54 4.71 -15.88
CA LEU A 417 51.72 4.15 -16.96
C LEU A 417 52.25 4.57 -18.34
N ALA A 418 52.66 5.84 -18.49
CA ALA A 418 53.27 6.34 -19.72
C ALA A 418 54.61 5.64 -20.01
N ALA A 419 55.49 5.53 -19.01
CA ALA A 419 56.78 4.83 -19.13
C ALA A 419 56.58 3.36 -19.49
N LEU A 420 55.61 2.68 -18.86
CA LEU A 420 55.27 1.30 -19.18
C LEU A 420 54.76 1.16 -20.63
N SER A 421 53.89 2.06 -21.06
CA SER A 421 53.39 2.09 -22.45
C SER A 421 54.53 2.29 -23.45
N ASP A 422 55.48 3.20 -23.16
CA ASP A 422 56.65 3.45 -24.01
C ASP A 422 57.61 2.26 -24.03
N ALA A 423 57.87 1.64 -22.87
CA ALA A 423 58.70 0.44 -22.76
C ALA A 423 58.11 -0.74 -23.55
N VAL A 424 56.79 -0.94 -23.45
CA VAL A 424 56.06 -1.96 -24.20
C VAL A 424 56.13 -1.69 -25.71
N LYS A 425 55.96 -0.43 -26.14
CA LYS A 425 56.07 -0.03 -27.55
C LYS A 425 57.48 -0.25 -28.09
N SER A 426 58.50 0.23 -27.37
CA SER A 426 59.91 0.07 -27.76
C SER A 426 60.30 -1.40 -27.82
N SER A 427 59.84 -2.21 -26.88
CA SER A 427 60.12 -3.65 -26.85
C SER A 427 59.42 -4.41 -27.98
N ALA A 428 58.23 -3.96 -28.42
CA ALA A 428 57.59 -4.51 -29.62
C ALA A 428 58.42 -4.22 -30.88
N GLU A 429 58.90 -2.98 -31.03
CA GLU A 429 59.77 -2.57 -32.16
C GLU A 429 61.11 -3.33 -32.13
N GLN A 430 61.72 -3.47 -30.95
CA GLN A 430 62.96 -4.23 -30.77
C GLN A 430 62.76 -5.72 -31.06
N ALA A 431 61.67 -6.33 -30.60
CA ALA A 431 61.36 -7.75 -30.90
C ALA A 431 61.22 -7.98 -32.41
N LYS A 432 60.60 -7.04 -33.12
CA LYS A 432 60.50 -7.06 -34.58
C LYS A 432 61.85 -6.90 -35.27
N GLU A 433 62.72 -6.02 -34.79
CA GLU A 433 64.07 -5.83 -35.34
C GLU A 433 64.95 -7.06 -35.11
N GLU A 434 64.97 -7.61 -33.89
CA GLU A 434 65.70 -8.83 -33.54
C GLU A 434 65.20 -10.03 -34.34
N ALA A 435 63.89 -10.13 -34.60
CA ALA A 435 63.34 -11.16 -35.49
C ALA A 435 63.84 -10.99 -36.93
N GLY A 436 64.01 -9.76 -37.40
CA GLY A 436 64.60 -9.45 -38.71
C GLY A 436 66.07 -9.88 -38.86
N LYS A 437 66.85 -9.80 -37.76
CA LYS A 437 68.28 -10.17 -37.73
C LYS A 437 68.52 -11.69 -37.87
N LEU A 438 67.48 -12.52 -37.70
CA LEU A 438 67.62 -13.98 -37.80
C LEU A 438 67.84 -14.48 -39.24
N GLU A 439 67.57 -13.64 -40.25
CA GLU A 439 67.73 -13.93 -41.68
C GLU A 439 67.11 -15.29 -42.08
N LEU A 440 65.82 -15.47 -41.75
CA LEU A 440 65.09 -16.69 -42.06
C LEU A 440 64.93 -16.90 -43.57
N THR A 441 65.10 -18.15 -44.02
CA THR A 441 64.74 -18.58 -45.38
C THR A 441 63.22 -18.50 -45.60
N GLU A 442 62.77 -18.50 -46.87
CA GLU A 442 61.32 -18.48 -47.18
C GLU A 442 60.57 -19.67 -46.55
N GLN A 443 61.20 -20.85 -46.49
CA GLN A 443 60.62 -22.02 -45.84
C GLN A 443 60.52 -21.83 -44.31
N GLU A 444 61.56 -21.29 -43.67
CA GLU A 444 61.55 -21.00 -42.22
C GLU A 444 60.55 -19.91 -41.84
N LYS A 445 60.39 -18.86 -42.67
CA LYS A 445 59.34 -17.85 -42.50
C LYS A 445 57.95 -18.48 -42.54
N SER A 446 57.70 -19.32 -43.54
CA SER A 446 56.44 -20.02 -43.74
C SER A 446 56.11 -20.94 -42.55
N ILE A 447 57.09 -21.70 -42.05
CA ILE A 447 56.91 -22.54 -40.84
C ILE A 447 56.60 -21.68 -39.61
N THR A 448 57.37 -20.62 -39.39
CA THR A 448 57.20 -19.73 -38.22
C THR A 448 55.81 -19.09 -38.22
N GLU A 449 55.34 -18.63 -39.39
CA GLU A 449 54.02 -18.02 -39.55
C GLU A 449 52.88 -19.02 -39.30
N LEU A 450 53.01 -20.25 -39.78
CA LEU A 450 52.05 -21.31 -39.52
C LEU A 450 51.97 -21.64 -38.02
N ILE A 451 53.11 -21.89 -37.36
CA ILE A 451 53.14 -22.21 -35.92
C ILE A 451 52.53 -21.07 -35.12
N THR A 452 52.90 -19.83 -35.44
CA THR A 452 52.32 -18.65 -34.80
C THR A 452 50.80 -18.67 -34.94
N THR A 453 50.29 -18.82 -36.17
CA THR A 453 48.85 -18.84 -36.48
C THR A 453 48.11 -19.90 -35.66
N LEU A 454 48.65 -21.12 -35.59
CA LEU A 454 48.03 -22.22 -34.82
C LEU A 454 48.02 -21.93 -33.32
N GLN A 455 49.11 -21.38 -32.77
CA GLN A 455 49.14 -20.95 -31.37
C GLN A 455 48.13 -19.82 -31.08
N GLN A 456 47.96 -18.88 -32.02
CA GLN A 456 46.96 -17.80 -31.85
C GLN A 456 45.54 -18.37 -31.81
N LEU A 457 45.25 -19.29 -32.71
CA LEU A 457 43.95 -19.95 -32.80
C LEU A 457 43.67 -20.77 -31.53
N GLU A 458 44.66 -21.51 -31.03
CA GLU A 458 44.53 -22.28 -29.79
C GLU A 458 44.19 -21.37 -28.59
N GLN A 459 44.89 -20.24 -28.45
CA GLN A 459 44.63 -19.28 -27.38
C GLN A 459 43.22 -18.68 -27.50
N HIS A 460 42.82 -18.25 -28.69
CA HIS A 460 41.47 -17.70 -28.90
C HIS A 460 40.37 -18.71 -28.62
N LEU A 461 40.58 -19.99 -28.95
CA LEU A 461 39.66 -21.06 -28.63
C LEU A 461 39.56 -21.27 -27.11
N ARG A 462 40.68 -21.25 -26.37
CA ARG A 462 40.68 -21.36 -24.90
C ARG A 462 39.86 -20.23 -24.26
N ASP A 463 40.14 -18.99 -24.63
CA ASP A 463 39.44 -17.80 -24.10
C ASP A 463 37.96 -17.80 -24.48
N TYR A 464 37.63 -18.27 -25.69
CA TYR A 464 36.25 -18.40 -26.17
C TYR A 464 35.48 -19.41 -25.32
N ARG A 465 36.07 -20.57 -25.02
CA ARG A 465 35.43 -21.60 -24.18
C ARG A 465 35.25 -21.14 -22.73
N GLU A 466 36.20 -20.41 -22.17
CA GLU A 466 36.07 -19.85 -20.82
C GLU A 466 34.90 -18.86 -20.74
N ASN A 467 34.79 -17.94 -21.70
CA ASN A 467 33.67 -17.01 -21.76
C ASN A 467 32.34 -17.69 -22.09
N HIS A 468 32.34 -18.71 -22.95
CA HIS A 468 31.17 -19.54 -23.21
C HIS A 468 30.68 -20.21 -21.92
N LYS A 469 31.59 -20.77 -21.11
CA LYS A 469 31.24 -21.38 -19.81
C LYS A 469 30.61 -20.36 -18.86
N LYS A 470 31.20 -19.16 -18.74
CA LYS A 470 30.63 -18.06 -17.93
C LYS A 470 29.23 -17.68 -18.41
N ARG A 471 29.07 -17.43 -19.72
CA ARG A 471 27.77 -17.09 -20.33
C ARG A 471 26.71 -18.17 -20.05
N SER A 472 27.07 -19.43 -20.25
CA SER A 472 26.18 -20.57 -20.05
C SER A 472 25.70 -20.69 -18.59
N GLN A 473 26.55 -20.38 -17.61
CA GLN A 473 26.16 -20.36 -16.19
C GLN A 473 25.11 -19.28 -15.92
N TYR A 474 25.31 -18.06 -16.41
CA TYR A 474 24.30 -16.99 -16.30
C TYR A 474 23.00 -17.38 -17.00
N GLU A 475 23.07 -17.89 -18.23
CA GLU A 475 21.89 -18.31 -19.00
C GLU A 475 21.09 -19.39 -18.26
N GLN A 476 21.76 -20.38 -17.67
CA GLN A 476 21.11 -21.41 -16.85
C GLN A 476 20.40 -20.84 -15.62
N GLN A 477 21.05 -19.91 -14.90
CA GLN A 477 20.44 -19.26 -13.73
C GLN A 477 19.23 -18.40 -14.12
N ILE A 478 19.36 -17.60 -15.18
CA ILE A 478 18.29 -16.75 -15.70
C ILE A 478 17.10 -17.62 -16.14
N LEU A 479 17.35 -18.71 -16.87
CA LEU A 479 16.31 -19.63 -17.31
C LEU A 479 15.59 -20.27 -16.11
N THR A 480 16.35 -20.75 -15.12
CA THR A 480 15.81 -21.39 -13.92
C THR A 480 14.92 -20.42 -13.14
N LEU A 481 15.40 -19.20 -12.87
CA LEU A 481 14.63 -18.18 -12.15
C LEU A 481 13.40 -17.72 -12.95
N SER A 482 13.48 -17.67 -14.28
CA SER A 482 12.33 -17.34 -15.13
C SER A 482 11.24 -18.40 -15.03
N ALA A 483 11.60 -19.69 -15.13
CA ALA A 483 10.66 -20.79 -14.97
C ALA A 483 10.04 -20.83 -13.56
N MET A 484 10.85 -20.62 -12.51
CA MET A 484 10.37 -20.52 -11.13
C MET A 484 9.39 -19.36 -10.96
N PHE A 485 9.71 -18.19 -11.52
CA PHE A 485 8.88 -17.00 -11.44
C PHE A 485 7.52 -17.21 -12.14
N GLU A 486 7.51 -17.77 -13.35
CA GLU A 486 6.28 -18.06 -14.10
C GLU A 486 5.40 -19.07 -13.37
N ALA A 487 5.98 -20.15 -12.85
CA ALA A 487 5.25 -21.15 -12.06
C ALA A 487 4.69 -20.54 -10.77
N PHE A 488 5.47 -19.70 -10.10
CA PHE A 488 5.06 -19.02 -8.87
C PHE A 488 3.90 -18.05 -9.09
N ILE A 489 3.96 -17.21 -10.14
CA ILE A 489 2.88 -16.27 -10.48
C ILE A 489 1.57 -17.02 -10.66
N LYS A 490 1.59 -18.17 -11.35
CA LYS A 490 0.39 -18.96 -11.57
C LYS A 490 -0.23 -19.41 -10.24
N VAL A 491 0.57 -20.00 -9.35
CA VAL A 491 0.11 -20.46 -8.03
C VAL A 491 -0.39 -19.30 -7.17
N GLN A 492 0.34 -18.18 -7.15
CA GLN A 492 -0.07 -16.98 -6.42
C GLN A 492 -1.41 -16.44 -6.91
N ASN A 493 -1.58 -16.32 -8.23
CA ASN A 493 -2.79 -15.79 -8.83
C ASN A 493 -3.99 -16.70 -8.61
N ASP A 494 -3.81 -18.02 -8.71
CA ASP A 494 -4.85 -19.01 -8.42
C ASP A 494 -5.27 -18.92 -6.94
N ALA A 495 -4.31 -18.92 -6.01
CA ALA A 495 -4.60 -18.81 -4.58
C ALA A 495 -5.29 -17.49 -4.20
N LEU A 496 -4.85 -16.37 -4.78
CA LEU A 496 -5.50 -15.09 -4.57
C LEU A 496 -6.92 -15.07 -5.17
N GLN A 497 -7.12 -15.68 -6.34
CA GLN A 497 -8.45 -15.77 -6.96
C GLN A 497 -9.42 -16.57 -6.10
N ASP A 498 -9.00 -17.67 -5.45
CA ASP A 498 -9.84 -18.43 -4.52
C ASP A 498 -10.32 -17.59 -3.34
N VAL A 499 -9.44 -16.74 -2.80
CA VAL A 499 -9.78 -15.78 -1.75
C VAL A 499 -10.75 -14.72 -2.26
N LEU A 500 -10.49 -14.17 -3.45
CA LEU A 500 -11.39 -13.19 -4.08
C LEU A 500 -12.76 -13.78 -4.36
N ASP A 501 -12.86 -15.04 -4.77
CA ASP A 501 -14.12 -15.72 -5.01
C ASP A 501 -14.92 -15.87 -3.70
N THR A 502 -14.26 -16.23 -2.60
CA THR A 502 -14.87 -16.27 -1.26
C THR A 502 -15.46 -14.91 -0.86
N VAL A 503 -14.69 -13.83 -1.04
CA VAL A 503 -15.17 -12.46 -0.76
C VAL A 503 -16.29 -12.06 -1.72
N SER A 504 -16.20 -12.50 -2.97
CA SER A 504 -17.13 -12.15 -4.03
C SER A 504 -18.53 -12.73 -3.85
N GLU A 505 -18.65 -13.90 -3.21
CA GLU A 505 -19.95 -14.47 -2.85
C GLU A 505 -20.75 -13.48 -2.00
N ASP A 506 -20.11 -12.91 -0.98
CA ASP A 506 -20.73 -11.93 -0.08
C ASP A 506 -20.94 -10.57 -0.72
N VAL A 507 -19.96 -10.09 -1.48
CA VAL A 507 -20.06 -8.84 -2.22
C VAL A 507 -21.25 -8.88 -3.17
N GLY A 508 -21.38 -9.93 -3.99
CA GLY A 508 -22.47 -10.08 -4.94
C GLY A 508 -23.83 -10.20 -4.25
N ARG A 509 -23.90 -10.99 -3.16
CA ARG A 509 -25.12 -11.16 -2.35
C ARG A 509 -25.57 -9.85 -1.72
N PHE A 510 -24.67 -9.13 -1.06
CA PHE A 510 -24.97 -7.86 -0.40
C PHE A 510 -25.31 -6.76 -1.41
N TYR A 511 -24.58 -6.68 -2.52
CA TYR A 511 -24.87 -5.73 -3.58
C TYR A 511 -26.27 -5.95 -4.18
N GLY A 512 -26.62 -7.21 -4.49
CA GLY A 512 -27.95 -7.56 -5.02
C GLY A 512 -29.10 -7.17 -4.07
N ARG A 513 -28.88 -7.22 -2.75
CA ARG A 513 -29.85 -6.74 -1.75
C ARG A 513 -30.01 -5.22 -1.73
N LEU A 514 -28.95 -4.46 -2.04
CA LEU A 514 -28.99 -3.00 -2.14
C LEU A 514 -29.60 -2.50 -3.46
N HIS A 515 -29.43 -3.28 -4.53
CA HIS A 515 -29.83 -2.94 -5.91
C HIS A 515 -30.77 -3.97 -6.58
N PRO A 516 -31.86 -4.42 -5.93
CA PRO A 516 -32.78 -5.38 -6.55
C PRO A 516 -33.47 -4.80 -7.79
N ASN A 517 -33.61 -5.64 -8.82
CA ASN A 517 -34.26 -5.34 -10.10
C ASN A 517 -33.58 -4.22 -10.92
N GLU A 518 -32.28 -3.99 -10.70
CA GLU A 518 -31.46 -3.08 -11.49
C GLU A 518 -30.62 -3.87 -12.50
N SER A 519 -30.14 -3.25 -13.59
CA SER A 519 -29.43 -3.93 -14.68
C SER A 519 -27.94 -4.21 -14.38
N VAL A 520 -27.59 -4.41 -13.12
CA VAL A 520 -26.23 -4.69 -12.64
C VAL A 520 -26.24 -5.99 -11.84
N ASP A 521 -25.67 -7.04 -12.40
CA ASP A 521 -25.67 -8.38 -11.82
C ASP A 521 -24.25 -8.94 -11.69
N LYS A 522 -24.10 -10.05 -10.95
CA LYS A 522 -22.83 -10.82 -10.86
C LYS A 522 -21.63 -9.96 -10.44
N VAL A 523 -21.84 -9.02 -9.53
CA VAL A 523 -20.78 -8.19 -8.98
C VAL A 523 -19.80 -9.05 -8.19
N ARG A 524 -18.53 -9.00 -8.54
CA ARG A 524 -17.44 -9.76 -7.89
C ARG A 524 -16.09 -9.07 -8.05
N LEU A 525 -15.11 -9.48 -7.26
CA LEU A 525 -13.70 -9.14 -7.43
C LEU A 525 -12.99 -10.25 -8.19
N ARG A 526 -12.07 -9.89 -9.09
CA ARG A 526 -11.27 -10.86 -9.84
C ARG A 526 -9.87 -10.35 -10.13
N MET A 527 -8.99 -11.29 -10.44
CA MET A 527 -7.72 -11.01 -11.08
C MET A 527 -7.94 -10.48 -12.51
N VAL A 528 -7.17 -9.46 -12.87
CA VAL A 528 -7.16 -8.80 -14.19
C VAL A 528 -5.73 -8.58 -14.64
N GLY A 529 -5.36 -9.22 -15.75
CA GLY A 529 -3.97 -9.26 -16.22
C GLY A 529 -3.11 -10.15 -15.32
N GLU A 530 -1.79 -9.95 -15.36
CA GLU A 530 -0.85 -10.74 -14.55
C GLU A 530 -0.90 -10.39 -13.07
N GLU A 531 -1.33 -9.17 -12.71
CA GLU A 531 -1.05 -8.59 -11.39
C GLU A 531 -2.14 -7.67 -10.80
N GLY A 532 -3.27 -7.48 -11.48
CA GLY A 532 -4.30 -6.55 -11.05
C GLY A 532 -5.47 -7.21 -10.33
N VAL A 533 -6.05 -6.56 -9.32
CA VAL A 533 -7.41 -6.88 -8.83
C VAL A 533 -8.38 -5.78 -9.24
N GLU A 534 -9.56 -6.16 -9.72
CA GLU A 534 -10.62 -5.21 -10.07
C GLU A 534 -12.02 -5.83 -9.88
N PHE A 535 -13.01 -4.97 -9.69
CA PHE A 535 -14.41 -5.37 -9.73
C PHE A 535 -14.86 -5.70 -11.17
N GLU A 536 -15.52 -6.84 -11.30
CA GLU A 536 -16.24 -7.29 -12.48
C GLU A 536 -17.73 -7.37 -12.19
N PHE A 537 -18.54 -7.00 -13.17
CA PHE A 537 -19.99 -7.05 -13.08
C PHE A 537 -20.60 -7.22 -14.48
N SER A 538 -21.87 -7.60 -14.53
CA SER A 538 -22.67 -7.67 -15.75
C SER A 538 -23.57 -6.46 -15.84
N PHE A 539 -23.37 -5.59 -16.82
CA PHE A 539 -24.21 -4.43 -17.11
C PHE A 539 -25.07 -4.70 -18.34
N HIS A 540 -26.40 -4.71 -18.18
CA HIS A 540 -27.35 -5.10 -19.24
C HIS A 540 -26.96 -6.43 -19.94
N GLY A 541 -26.57 -7.43 -19.15
CA GLY A 541 -26.18 -8.77 -19.64
C GLY A 541 -24.76 -8.85 -20.23
N LYS A 542 -23.98 -7.77 -20.24
CA LYS A 542 -22.60 -7.75 -20.74
C LYS A 542 -21.61 -7.65 -19.58
N VAL A 543 -20.69 -8.62 -19.49
CA VAL A 543 -19.61 -8.62 -18.50
C VAL A 543 -18.65 -7.46 -18.79
N THR A 544 -18.30 -6.70 -17.75
CA THR A 544 -17.46 -5.51 -17.88
C THR A 544 -16.72 -5.15 -16.58
N HIS A 545 -15.73 -4.28 -16.73
CA HIS A 545 -14.91 -3.67 -15.71
C HIS A 545 -14.22 -2.43 -16.33
N PRO A 546 -13.71 -1.45 -15.54
CA PRO A 546 -13.94 -1.25 -14.11
C PRO A 546 -15.31 -0.60 -13.81
N PRO A 547 -15.76 -0.54 -12.54
CA PRO A 547 -17.01 0.10 -12.10
C PRO A 547 -17.28 1.48 -12.70
N HIS A 548 -16.25 2.34 -12.71
CA HIS A 548 -16.30 3.71 -13.22
C HIS A 548 -16.77 3.86 -14.67
N LYS A 549 -16.75 2.77 -15.45
CA LYS A 549 -17.17 2.81 -16.86
C LYS A 549 -18.67 3.03 -17.04
N TYR A 550 -19.49 2.48 -16.14
CA TYR A 550 -20.95 2.46 -16.30
C TYR A 550 -21.75 2.67 -15.01
N LEU A 551 -21.14 2.49 -13.84
CA LEU A 551 -21.85 2.61 -12.56
C LEU A 551 -21.91 4.07 -12.11
N SER A 552 -23.03 4.46 -11.52
CA SER A 552 -23.19 5.77 -10.89
C SER A 552 -22.44 5.83 -9.55
N GLU A 553 -22.27 7.04 -9.02
CA GLU A 553 -21.64 7.27 -7.72
C GLU A 553 -22.31 6.49 -6.58
N SER A 554 -23.65 6.42 -6.57
CA SER A 554 -24.41 5.62 -5.59
C SER A 554 -24.05 4.12 -5.65
N HIS A 555 -23.90 3.57 -6.86
CA HIS A 555 -23.46 2.18 -7.03
C HIS A 555 -22.00 1.98 -6.61
N ILE A 556 -21.12 2.92 -6.97
CA ILE A 556 -19.69 2.89 -6.61
C ILE A 556 -19.54 2.93 -5.09
N ASN A 557 -20.20 3.86 -4.40
CA ASN A 557 -20.17 3.94 -2.94
C ASN A 557 -20.73 2.65 -2.30
N SER A 558 -21.80 2.09 -2.86
CA SER A 558 -22.35 0.80 -2.42
C SER A 558 -21.34 -0.34 -2.53
N LEU A 559 -20.51 -0.40 -3.58
CA LEU A 559 -19.45 -1.40 -3.73
C LEU A 559 -18.44 -1.37 -2.58
N GLY A 560 -18.00 -0.18 -2.18
CA GLY A 560 -17.06 -0.04 -1.06
C GLY A 560 -17.67 -0.48 0.27
N ILE A 561 -18.93 -0.14 0.53
CA ILE A 561 -19.65 -0.57 1.74
C ILE A 561 -19.78 -2.09 1.76
N VAL A 562 -20.28 -2.71 0.68
CA VAL A 562 -20.47 -4.17 0.68
C VAL A 562 -19.15 -4.92 0.73
N LEU A 563 -18.08 -4.39 0.13
CA LEU A 563 -16.74 -4.97 0.26
C LEU A 563 -16.25 -4.93 1.71
N PHE A 564 -16.37 -3.78 2.39
CA PHE A 564 -16.01 -3.67 3.80
C PHE A 564 -16.81 -4.64 4.66
N LEU A 565 -18.13 -4.68 4.48
CA LEU A 565 -19.02 -5.58 5.22
C LEU A 565 -18.68 -7.06 4.98
N SER A 566 -18.36 -7.43 3.74
CA SER A 566 -17.94 -8.79 3.38
C SER A 566 -16.61 -9.15 4.05
N ASN A 567 -15.62 -8.27 3.94
CA ASN A 567 -14.31 -8.47 4.56
C ASN A 567 -14.40 -8.57 6.08
N ALA A 568 -15.19 -7.69 6.72
CA ALA A 568 -15.41 -7.75 8.16
C ALA A 568 -16.06 -9.08 8.57
N ARG A 569 -17.03 -9.58 7.79
CA ARG A 569 -17.70 -10.85 8.10
C ARG A 569 -16.78 -12.06 7.96
N ILE A 570 -15.92 -12.07 6.94
CA ILE A 570 -15.07 -13.21 6.59
C ILE A 570 -13.78 -13.22 7.41
N PHE A 571 -13.12 -12.07 7.54
CA PHE A 571 -11.74 -12.00 8.03
C PHE A 571 -11.60 -11.51 9.48
N ASN A 572 -12.60 -10.84 10.06
CA ASN A 572 -12.48 -10.44 11.46
C ASN A 572 -12.49 -11.69 12.34
N LYS A 573 -11.46 -11.85 13.18
CA LYS A 573 -11.30 -12.99 14.09
C LYS A 573 -11.57 -12.62 15.54
N HIS A 574 -11.43 -11.34 15.90
CA HIS A 574 -11.39 -10.86 17.28
C HIS A 574 -12.52 -9.89 17.61
N ALA A 575 -12.95 -9.04 16.68
CA ALA A 575 -14.00 -8.04 16.79
C ALA A 575 -15.34 -8.61 16.31
N ARG A 576 -16.37 -8.47 17.15
CA ARG A 576 -17.78 -8.59 16.75
C ARG A 576 -18.48 -7.24 16.78
N PHE A 577 -17.73 -6.18 16.46
CA PHE A 577 -18.22 -4.82 16.36
C PHE A 577 -17.57 -4.09 15.17
N MET A 578 -18.23 -3.05 14.70
CA MET A 578 -17.71 -2.16 13.65
C MET A 578 -18.21 -0.72 13.83
N VAL A 579 -17.48 0.23 13.27
CA VAL A 579 -17.80 1.66 13.25
C VAL A 579 -18.01 2.11 11.81
N LEU A 580 -19.18 2.70 11.55
CA LEU A 580 -19.60 3.21 10.25
C LEU A 580 -19.75 4.73 10.38
N ASP A 581 -18.73 5.48 9.97
CA ASP A 581 -18.67 6.93 10.14
C ASP A 581 -18.92 7.65 8.81
N ASP A 582 -20.08 8.29 8.69
CA ASP A 582 -20.53 9.03 7.50
C ASP A 582 -20.50 8.21 6.20
N ILE A 583 -20.82 6.91 6.26
CA ILE A 583 -20.68 6.01 5.10
C ILE A 583 -21.73 6.24 4.00
N VAL A 584 -22.81 6.96 4.31
CA VAL A 584 -23.90 7.24 3.38
C VAL A 584 -23.76 8.68 2.92
N THR A 585 -22.96 8.90 1.89
CA THR A 585 -22.98 10.11 1.08
C THR A 585 -23.48 9.71 -0.31
N SER A 586 -24.35 10.53 -0.91
CA SER A 586 -24.82 10.32 -2.29
C SER A 586 -25.79 9.15 -2.52
N PHE A 587 -26.34 8.51 -1.48
CA PHE A 587 -27.39 7.48 -1.61
C PHE A 587 -28.79 8.08 -1.73
N ASP A 588 -29.62 7.51 -2.61
CA ASP A 588 -31.07 7.75 -2.61
C ASP A 588 -31.76 7.13 -1.35
N ILE A 589 -32.96 7.61 -1.04
CA ILE A 589 -33.73 7.14 0.14
C ILE A 589 -34.06 5.63 0.08
N ARG A 590 -34.16 5.05 -1.12
CA ARG A 590 -34.48 3.62 -1.29
C ARG A 590 -33.29 2.75 -0.92
N HIS A 591 -32.10 3.07 -1.42
CA HIS A 591 -30.87 2.36 -1.09
C HIS A 591 -30.53 2.47 0.40
N ARG A 592 -30.77 3.65 1.00
CA ARG A 592 -30.68 3.87 2.46
C ARG A 592 -31.48 2.83 3.26
N ARG A 593 -32.78 2.69 2.97
CA ARG A 593 -33.61 1.70 3.68
C ARG A 593 -33.15 0.26 3.46
N ARG A 594 -32.69 -0.08 2.25
CA ARG A 594 -32.16 -1.41 1.94
C ARG A 594 -30.88 -1.70 2.73
N LEU A 595 -30.01 -0.71 2.91
CA LEU A 595 -28.83 -0.84 3.76
C LEU A 595 -29.20 -1.11 5.23
N LEU A 596 -30.18 -0.41 5.80
CA LEU A 596 -30.64 -0.70 7.17
C LEU A 596 -31.15 -2.14 7.33
N ARG A 597 -31.92 -2.62 6.35
CA ARG A 597 -32.40 -4.01 6.36
C ARG A 597 -31.27 -5.01 6.21
N LEU A 598 -30.28 -4.72 5.38
CA LEU A 598 -29.07 -5.53 5.26
C LEU A 598 -28.33 -5.63 6.61
N LEU A 599 -28.09 -4.50 7.27
CA LEU A 599 -27.44 -4.46 8.58
C LEU A 599 -28.27 -5.18 9.66
N LYS A 600 -29.59 -4.98 9.66
CA LYS A 600 -30.51 -5.61 10.61
C LYS A 600 -30.54 -7.14 10.47
N GLU A 601 -30.46 -7.65 9.25
CA GLU A 601 -30.63 -9.08 8.98
C GLU A 601 -29.30 -9.85 8.95
N GLU A 602 -28.30 -9.36 8.21
CA GLU A 602 -27.01 -10.06 8.02
C GLU A 602 -26.01 -9.78 9.16
N PHE A 603 -26.18 -8.66 9.85
CA PHE A 603 -25.30 -8.21 10.93
C PHE A 603 -26.06 -8.11 12.26
N ALA A 604 -27.13 -8.88 12.41
CA ALA A 604 -27.98 -8.87 13.60
C ALA A 604 -27.20 -9.18 14.89
N ASP A 605 -26.17 -10.00 14.83
CA ASP A 605 -25.35 -10.38 15.98
C ASP A 605 -24.10 -9.50 16.18
N TRP A 606 -23.87 -8.54 15.29
CA TRP A 606 -22.81 -7.55 15.39
C TRP A 606 -23.25 -6.33 16.21
N GLN A 607 -22.30 -5.73 16.91
CA GLN A 607 -22.45 -4.38 17.44
C GLN A 607 -22.04 -3.37 16.36
N ILE A 608 -22.87 -2.35 16.14
CA ILE A 608 -22.60 -1.33 15.13
C ILE A 608 -22.66 0.04 15.80
N ILE A 609 -21.61 0.84 15.60
CA ILE A 609 -21.54 2.25 15.98
C ILE A 609 -21.66 3.05 14.69
N LEU A 610 -22.81 3.65 14.43
CA LEU A 610 -23.10 4.37 13.19
C LEU A 610 -23.14 5.88 13.46
N LEU A 611 -22.30 6.64 12.77
CA LEU A 611 -22.28 8.10 12.86
C LEU A 611 -22.76 8.71 11.55
N THR A 612 -23.58 9.75 11.62
CA THR A 612 -24.06 10.45 10.43
C THR A 612 -24.32 11.93 10.68
N HIS A 613 -24.09 12.76 9.66
CA HIS A 613 -24.51 14.16 9.62
C HIS A 613 -25.86 14.39 8.91
N GLU A 614 -26.49 13.33 8.41
CA GLU A 614 -27.74 13.44 7.66
C GLU A 614 -28.97 13.19 8.55
N ALA A 615 -29.71 14.25 8.88
CA ALA A 615 -30.86 14.18 9.81
C ALA A 615 -31.95 13.20 9.34
N ILE A 616 -32.31 13.24 8.04
CA ILE A 616 -33.32 12.34 7.47
C ILE A 616 -32.88 10.87 7.56
N TRP A 617 -31.59 10.61 7.37
CA TRP A 617 -31.04 9.26 7.48
C TRP A 617 -31.08 8.76 8.93
N PHE A 618 -30.70 9.61 9.87
CA PHE A 618 -30.80 9.33 11.30
C PHE A 618 -32.24 9.01 11.73
N ASP A 619 -33.23 9.75 11.24
CA ASP A 619 -34.65 9.48 11.49
C ASP A 619 -35.10 8.13 10.93
N LEU A 620 -34.58 7.73 9.75
CA LEU A 620 -34.84 6.42 9.18
C LEU A 620 -34.21 5.30 10.03
N ILE A 621 -32.98 5.49 10.51
CA ILE A 621 -32.31 4.56 11.44
C ILE A 621 -33.16 4.38 12.70
N LYS A 622 -33.60 5.48 13.34
CA LYS A 622 -34.49 5.44 14.51
C LYS A 622 -35.71 4.59 14.26
N LYS A 623 -36.41 4.85 13.17
CA LYS A 623 -37.65 4.15 12.81
C LYS A 623 -37.46 2.65 12.57
N GLU A 624 -36.37 2.24 11.92
CA GLU A 624 -36.17 0.84 11.51
C GLU A 624 -35.47 -0.02 12.58
N LEU A 625 -34.64 0.61 13.43
CA LEU A 625 -33.71 -0.08 14.34
C LEU A 625 -33.99 0.10 15.83
N ALA A 626 -34.90 1.00 16.24
CA ALA A 626 -35.23 1.20 17.66
C ALA A 626 -35.70 -0.09 18.35
N GLU A 627 -36.58 -0.86 17.69
CA GLU A 627 -37.06 -2.15 18.21
C GLU A 627 -35.96 -3.22 18.28
N SER A 628 -34.80 -2.98 17.65
CA SER A 628 -33.64 -3.89 17.66
C SER A 628 -32.64 -3.57 18.78
N GLY A 629 -33.02 -2.70 19.73
CA GLY A 629 -32.19 -2.33 20.88
C GLY A 629 -31.04 -1.39 20.53
N TRP A 630 -31.23 -0.50 19.55
CA TRP A 630 -30.24 0.54 19.22
C TRP A 630 -30.40 1.75 20.13
N LEU A 631 -29.28 2.33 20.55
CA LEU A 631 -29.23 3.64 21.19
C LEU A 631 -29.21 4.74 20.14
N PHE A 632 -29.75 5.90 20.49
CA PHE A 632 -29.76 7.08 19.63
C PHE A 632 -29.26 8.28 20.41
N LYS A 633 -28.18 8.88 19.93
CA LYS A 633 -27.56 10.06 20.54
C LYS A 633 -27.41 11.16 19.51
N GLU A 634 -27.39 12.39 19.98
CA GLU A 634 -27.05 13.58 19.20
C GLU A 634 -25.82 14.25 19.80
N VAL A 635 -24.94 14.70 18.92
CA VAL A 635 -23.77 15.49 19.30
C VAL A 635 -24.19 16.95 19.34
N LEU A 636 -24.11 17.53 20.52
CA LEU A 636 -24.19 18.96 20.72
C LEU A 636 -22.77 19.49 20.89
N ALA A 637 -22.42 20.50 20.12
CA ALA A 637 -21.13 21.19 20.26
C ALA A 637 -21.41 22.59 20.79
N ASP A 638 -20.73 22.94 21.87
CA ASP A 638 -20.61 24.33 22.30
C ASP A 638 -19.13 24.74 22.27
N ASN A 639 -18.87 26.03 22.04
CA ASN A 639 -17.49 26.52 21.91
C ASN A 639 -16.73 26.42 23.25
N GLU A 640 -17.43 26.39 24.38
CA GLU A 640 -16.83 26.39 25.71
C GLU A 640 -16.59 24.99 26.29
N ASN A 641 -17.54 24.06 26.18
CA ASN A 641 -17.50 22.73 26.79
C ASN A 641 -17.12 21.61 25.80
N GLY A 642 -16.96 21.93 24.51
CA GLY A 642 -16.63 20.95 23.48
C GLY A 642 -17.86 20.15 23.06
N ILE A 643 -17.69 18.86 22.74
CA ILE A 643 -18.80 18.00 22.35
C ILE A 643 -19.43 17.30 23.55
N MET A 644 -20.75 17.29 23.58
CA MET A 644 -21.58 16.52 24.49
C MET A 644 -22.48 15.57 23.72
N LEU A 645 -22.84 14.45 24.34
CA LEU A 645 -23.79 13.50 23.78
C LEU A 645 -25.10 13.57 24.53
N ASP A 646 -26.12 14.02 23.83
CA ASP A 646 -27.46 14.03 24.38
C ASP A 646 -28.22 12.79 23.89
N ASP A 647 -29.02 12.16 24.77
CA ASP A 647 -30.01 11.20 24.28
C ASP A 647 -30.93 11.89 23.31
N SER A 648 -31.13 11.24 22.18
CA SER A 648 -32.10 11.65 21.19
C SER A 648 -33.15 10.55 21.05
N PRO A 649 -34.17 10.56 21.92
CA PRO A 649 -35.16 9.52 21.96
C PRO A 649 -35.82 9.30 20.59
N ALA A 650 -36.18 8.05 20.31
CA ALA A 650 -36.79 7.68 19.03
C ALA A 650 -38.21 8.26 18.84
N THR A 651 -38.83 8.82 19.90
CA THR A 651 -40.17 9.39 19.87
C THR A 651 -40.21 10.79 20.48
N PHE A 652 -41.08 11.67 19.95
CA PHE A 652 -41.30 13.01 20.50
C PHE A 652 -41.74 12.98 21.96
N ARG A 653 -42.53 11.98 22.38
CA ARG A 653 -42.96 11.83 23.78
C ARG A 653 -41.77 11.69 24.72
N ALA A 654 -40.86 10.75 24.42
CA ALA A 654 -39.67 10.54 25.24
C ALA A 654 -38.70 11.74 25.18
N LEU A 655 -38.66 12.49 24.06
CA LEU A 655 -37.90 13.74 23.95
C LEU A 655 -38.46 14.83 24.88
N ILE A 656 -39.79 15.02 24.87
CA ILE A 656 -40.48 16.00 25.72
C ILE A 656 -40.30 15.66 27.19
N GLU A 657 -40.55 14.40 27.58
CA GLU A 657 -40.37 13.93 28.98
C GLU A 657 -38.96 14.21 29.50
N LYS A 658 -37.94 14.10 28.65
CA LYS A 658 -36.55 14.38 29.02
C LYS A 658 -36.25 15.88 29.18
N LYS A 659 -36.78 16.71 28.27
CA LYS A 659 -36.52 18.17 28.25
C LYS A 659 -37.40 18.96 29.22
N ARG A 660 -38.58 18.44 29.56
CA ARG A 660 -39.58 19.06 30.44
C ARG A 660 -38.94 19.47 31.78
N GLY A 661 -39.15 20.72 32.18
CA GLY A 661 -38.57 21.31 33.40
C GLY A 661 -37.11 21.77 33.31
N LYS A 662 -36.44 21.59 32.15
CA LYS A 662 -35.03 22.00 31.93
C LYS A 662 -34.85 22.92 30.73
N HIS A 663 -35.63 22.72 29.67
CA HIS A 663 -35.58 23.48 28.43
C HIS A 663 -36.98 23.78 27.90
N ASP A 664 -37.11 24.75 27.00
CA ASP A 664 -38.36 24.96 26.27
C ASP A 664 -38.68 23.74 25.39
N VAL A 665 -39.92 23.25 25.51
CA VAL A 665 -40.45 22.10 24.76
C VAL A 665 -41.69 22.48 23.94
N THR A 666 -42.04 23.75 23.86
CA THR A 666 -43.28 24.23 23.23
C THR A 666 -43.37 23.82 21.76
N ASN A 667 -42.27 23.96 21.01
CA ASN A 667 -42.20 23.51 19.62
C ASN A 667 -42.23 21.97 19.48
N ASP A 668 -41.64 21.25 20.44
CA ASP A 668 -41.66 19.77 20.45
C ASP A 668 -43.08 19.25 20.75
N LEU A 669 -43.81 19.90 21.66
CA LEU A 669 -45.22 19.65 21.94
C LEU A 669 -46.10 19.90 20.72
N ARG A 670 -45.84 20.99 19.98
CA ARG A 670 -46.54 21.27 18.72
C ARG A 670 -46.31 20.16 17.69
N LYS A 671 -45.06 19.74 17.50
CA LYS A 671 -44.73 18.62 16.58
C LYS A 671 -45.36 17.31 17.02
N LEU A 672 -45.41 17.03 18.34
CA LEU A 672 -46.09 15.87 18.89
C LEU A 672 -47.60 15.91 18.59
N LEU A 673 -48.26 17.04 18.85
CA LEU A 673 -49.68 17.23 18.58
C LEU A 673 -49.99 17.11 17.08
N GLU A 674 -49.17 17.74 16.23
CA GLU A 674 -49.32 17.65 14.77
C GLU A 674 -49.17 16.22 14.27
N SER A 675 -48.14 15.50 14.72
CA SER A 675 -47.92 14.10 14.36
C SER A 675 -49.08 13.21 14.80
N LEU A 676 -49.55 13.40 16.03
CA LEU A 676 -50.67 12.66 16.60
C LEU A 676 -51.97 12.92 15.82
N LEU A 677 -52.28 14.19 15.54
CA LEU A 677 -53.48 14.57 14.79
C LEU A 677 -53.44 14.03 13.36
N LYS A 678 -52.30 14.09 12.67
CA LYS A 678 -52.16 13.49 11.34
C LYS A 678 -52.42 11.99 11.37
N GLN A 679 -51.88 11.28 12.37
CA GLN A 679 -52.10 9.85 12.53
C GLN A 679 -53.59 9.52 12.78
N ILE A 680 -54.24 10.25 13.69
CA ILE A 680 -55.66 10.06 14.02
C ILE A 680 -56.55 10.40 12.82
N CYS A 681 -56.35 11.56 12.19
CA CYS A 681 -57.13 12.01 11.04
C CYS A 681 -57.01 11.04 9.86
N HIS A 682 -55.80 10.52 9.61
CA HIS A 682 -55.60 9.49 8.59
C HIS A 682 -56.36 8.20 8.92
N ALA A 683 -56.22 7.67 10.14
CA ALA A 683 -56.88 6.44 10.56
C ALA A 683 -58.41 6.53 10.54
N LEU A 684 -58.95 7.70 10.89
CA LEU A 684 -60.39 7.99 10.90
C LEU A 684 -60.93 8.51 9.56
N GLN A 685 -60.08 8.65 8.54
CA GLN A 685 -60.45 9.16 7.21
C GLN A 685 -61.14 10.55 7.27
N VAL A 686 -60.64 11.42 8.13
CA VAL A 686 -61.13 12.80 8.28
C VAL A 686 -60.94 13.57 6.97
N ARG A 687 -62.02 14.19 6.48
CA ARG A 687 -61.99 14.93 5.22
C ARG A 687 -61.41 16.33 5.42
N VAL A 688 -60.41 16.67 4.62
CA VAL A 688 -59.77 18.00 4.57
C VAL A 688 -59.74 18.50 3.12
N ALA A 689 -59.72 19.82 2.91
CA ALA A 689 -59.67 20.40 1.57
C ALA A 689 -58.32 20.10 0.90
N PHE A 690 -58.28 19.50 -0.29
CA PHE A 690 -57.04 19.13 -0.99
C PHE A 690 -56.10 20.34 -1.21
N ARG A 691 -54.80 20.13 -1.02
CA ARG A 691 -53.73 21.12 -1.26
C ARG A 691 -52.57 20.45 -2.02
N TYR A 692 -51.81 21.22 -2.79
CA TYR A 692 -50.66 20.69 -3.55
C TYR A 692 -49.39 20.59 -2.69
N ASN A 693 -48.59 19.54 -2.95
CA ASN A 693 -47.22 19.35 -2.46
C ASN A 693 -47.07 19.58 -0.94
N ASP A 694 -45.98 20.22 -0.51
CA ASP A 694 -45.63 20.46 0.89
C ASP A 694 -46.69 21.22 1.69
N VAL A 695 -47.57 21.97 1.01
CA VAL A 695 -48.67 22.72 1.67
C VAL A 695 -49.71 21.77 2.25
N ASN A 696 -49.86 20.57 1.67
CA ASN A 696 -50.71 19.53 2.24
C ASN A 696 -50.08 18.89 3.49
N GLU A 697 -48.76 18.72 3.47
CA GLU A 697 -48.02 18.15 4.60
C GLU A 697 -47.83 19.14 5.75
N LYS A 698 -47.82 20.46 5.49
CA LYS A 698 -47.70 21.52 6.51
C LYS A 698 -49.05 21.98 7.09
N ARG A 699 -50.03 21.08 7.19
CA ARG A 699 -51.33 21.41 7.83
C ARG A 699 -51.15 21.61 9.32
N MET A 700 -51.74 22.69 9.81
CA MET A 700 -51.63 23.10 11.19
C MET A 700 -52.57 22.29 12.11
N PRO A 701 -52.20 22.11 13.39
CA PRO A 701 -53.02 21.38 14.36
C PRO A 701 -54.46 21.89 14.50
N ASP A 702 -54.69 23.21 14.44
CA ASP A 702 -56.02 23.84 14.52
C ASP A 702 -56.95 23.37 13.40
N GLU A 703 -56.44 23.31 12.17
CA GLU A 703 -57.18 22.83 11.00
C GLU A 703 -57.55 21.34 11.18
N LEU A 704 -56.57 20.50 11.55
CA LEU A 704 -56.78 19.07 11.73
C LEU A 704 -57.73 18.77 12.90
N LEU A 705 -57.59 19.48 14.03
CA LEU A 705 -58.43 19.33 15.21
C LEU A 705 -59.87 19.76 14.92
N SER A 706 -60.07 20.85 14.17
CA SER A 706 -61.39 21.33 13.74
C SER A 706 -62.09 20.31 12.84
N GLN A 707 -61.39 19.76 11.84
CA GLN A 707 -61.96 18.78 10.92
C GLN A 707 -62.20 17.42 11.60
N LEU A 708 -61.31 17.01 12.51
CA LEU A 708 -61.51 15.84 13.35
C LEU A 708 -62.78 15.99 14.20
N ARG A 709 -62.96 17.12 14.89
CA ARG A 709 -64.15 17.40 15.69
C ARG A 709 -65.41 17.43 14.84
N SER A 710 -65.36 18.02 13.65
CA SER A 710 -66.47 18.04 12.69
C SER A 710 -66.88 16.62 12.26
N THR A 711 -65.89 15.78 11.94
CA THR A 711 -66.13 14.37 11.59
C THR A 711 -66.78 13.62 12.76
N LEU A 712 -66.27 13.81 13.97
CA LEU A 712 -66.82 13.20 15.18
C LEU A 712 -68.25 13.67 15.49
N LYS A 713 -68.64 14.92 15.21
CA LYS A 713 -70.05 15.35 15.39
C LYS A 713 -71.03 14.47 14.61
N SER A 714 -70.61 13.99 13.44
CA SER A 714 -71.44 13.11 12.59
C SER A 714 -71.27 11.62 12.92
N LYS A 715 -70.08 11.20 13.35
CA LYS A 715 -69.71 9.77 13.51
C LYS A 715 -69.73 9.30 14.96
N SER A 716 -69.34 10.14 15.93
CA SER A 716 -69.32 9.86 17.35
C SER A 716 -69.64 11.11 18.17
N ARG A 717 -70.94 11.43 18.28
CA ARG A 717 -71.39 12.69 18.89
C ARG A 717 -70.91 12.84 20.34
N ALA A 718 -71.00 11.77 21.13
CA ALA A 718 -70.54 11.77 22.52
C ALA A 718 -69.05 12.11 22.65
N THR A 719 -68.21 11.56 21.75
CA THR A 719 -66.77 11.91 21.72
C THR A 719 -66.54 13.36 21.31
N SER A 720 -67.32 13.91 20.35
CA SER A 720 -67.15 15.28 19.85
C SER A 720 -67.47 16.39 20.87
N GLU A 721 -68.27 16.04 21.89
CA GLU A 721 -68.72 16.94 22.97
C GLU A 721 -67.77 16.93 24.18
N LEU A 722 -66.71 16.11 24.15
CA LEU A 722 -65.70 16.10 25.22
C LEU A 722 -64.98 17.46 25.33
N PRO A 723 -64.71 17.95 26.55
CA PRO A 723 -64.02 19.23 26.79
C PRO A 723 -62.65 19.35 26.13
N ILE A 724 -61.96 18.22 25.93
CA ILE A 724 -60.59 18.17 25.39
C ILE A 724 -60.41 18.90 24.05
N PHE A 725 -61.46 19.00 23.23
CA PHE A 725 -61.40 19.70 21.95
C PHE A 725 -61.44 21.23 22.09
N SER A 726 -62.07 21.76 23.14
CA SER A 726 -61.96 23.18 23.49
C SER A 726 -60.65 23.47 24.22
N ASP A 727 -60.24 22.56 25.10
CA ASP A 727 -59.02 22.71 25.92
C ASP A 727 -57.79 22.79 24.99
N LEU A 728 -57.64 21.83 24.07
CA LEU A 728 -56.56 21.84 23.07
C LEU A 728 -56.62 23.01 22.08
N ALA A 729 -57.80 23.57 21.80
CA ALA A 729 -57.90 24.74 20.93
C ALA A 729 -57.36 26.01 21.62
N GLY A 730 -57.54 26.11 22.95
CA GLY A 730 -56.92 27.15 23.78
C GLY A 730 -55.41 26.91 23.95
N SER A 731 -55.01 25.68 24.23
CA SER A 731 -53.60 25.31 24.45
C SER A 731 -52.77 25.33 23.15
N ALA A 732 -53.38 25.14 21.96
CA ALA A 732 -52.70 25.31 20.68
C ALA A 732 -52.36 26.78 20.36
N LEU A 733 -53.03 27.74 21.01
CA LEU A 733 -52.69 29.15 20.95
C LEU A 733 -51.36 29.41 21.67
N ILE A 734 -51.16 28.79 22.83
CA ILE A 734 -49.90 28.82 23.62
C ILE A 734 -48.74 28.29 22.77
N ALA A 735 -48.93 27.17 22.07
CA ALA A 735 -47.92 26.59 21.18
C ALA A 735 -47.59 27.41 19.91
N ASN A 736 -48.42 28.40 19.56
CA ASN A 736 -48.19 29.30 18.43
C ASN A 736 -47.54 30.63 18.86
N VAL A 737 -47.68 31.04 20.12
CA VAL A 737 -47.18 32.31 20.66
C VAL A 737 -45.65 32.37 20.69
N ASP A 738 -44.96 31.30 21.08
CA ASP A 738 -43.49 31.24 21.14
C ASP A 738 -42.80 31.16 19.76
N SER A 739 -43.55 30.90 18.69
CA SER A 739 -43.02 30.89 17.32
C SER A 739 -43.05 32.26 16.62
N HIS A 740 -43.44 33.32 17.34
CA HIS A 740 -43.49 34.71 16.91
C HIS A 740 -42.83 35.64 17.95
N ASP A 741 -42.49 36.87 17.57
CA ASP A 741 -41.81 37.85 18.44
C ASP A 741 -42.72 38.30 19.60
N ASN A 742 -42.66 37.58 20.73
CA ASN A 742 -43.48 37.81 21.91
C ASN A 742 -42.59 38.14 23.13
N PRO A 743 -42.88 39.21 23.89
CA PRO A 743 -42.02 39.68 24.98
C PRO A 743 -42.09 38.84 26.27
N ASP A 744 -43.12 38.00 26.43
CA ASP A 744 -43.35 37.23 27.67
C ASP A 744 -43.12 35.72 27.45
N PRO A 745 -42.28 35.06 28.27
CA PRO A 745 -42.03 33.62 28.19
C PRO A 745 -43.22 32.80 28.73
N ILE A 746 -43.50 31.66 28.09
CA ILE A 746 -44.54 30.72 28.51
C ILE A 746 -44.14 30.04 29.84
N SER A 747 -45.09 29.87 30.77
CA SER A 747 -44.81 29.23 32.06
C SER A 747 -44.65 27.72 31.94
N THR A 748 -43.88 27.10 32.83
CA THR A 748 -43.73 25.63 32.88
C THR A 748 -45.06 24.93 33.19
N GLU A 749 -45.97 25.58 33.91
CA GLU A 749 -47.31 25.05 34.22
C GLU A 749 -48.17 24.97 32.95
N ASP A 750 -48.09 25.94 32.04
CA ASP A 750 -48.83 25.94 30.77
C ASP A 750 -48.36 24.82 29.83
N VAL A 751 -47.05 24.57 29.81
CA VAL A 751 -46.41 23.47 29.06
C VAL A 751 -46.91 22.11 29.55
N ASP A 752 -47.04 21.96 30.86
CA ASP A 752 -47.49 20.74 31.51
C ASP A 752 -48.96 20.44 31.20
N VAL A 753 -49.82 21.46 31.25
CA VAL A 753 -51.24 21.37 30.88
C VAL A 753 -51.39 20.96 29.41
N LEU A 754 -50.63 21.58 28.50
CA LEU A 754 -50.68 21.22 27.08
C LEU A 754 -50.23 19.77 26.84
N PHE A 755 -49.20 19.29 27.53
CA PHE A 755 -48.76 17.89 27.41
C PHE A 755 -49.83 16.92 27.89
N GLU A 756 -50.43 17.17 29.06
CA GLU A 756 -51.54 16.36 29.59
C GLU A 756 -52.72 16.32 28.64
N ASP A 757 -53.06 17.44 28.00
CA ASP A 757 -54.15 17.50 27.03
C ASP A 757 -53.84 16.70 25.75
N ILE A 758 -52.59 16.73 25.28
CA ILE A 758 -52.13 15.88 24.17
C ILE A 758 -52.26 14.39 24.56
N GLU A 759 -51.91 14.02 25.79
CA GLU A 759 -52.05 12.64 26.29
C GLU A 759 -53.50 12.20 26.42
N LYS A 760 -54.37 13.07 26.95
CA LYS A 760 -55.82 12.83 27.00
C LYS A 760 -56.36 12.60 25.59
N LEU A 761 -56.01 13.44 24.62
CA LEU A 761 -56.41 13.24 23.22
C LEU A 761 -55.90 11.90 22.68
N ALA A 762 -54.63 11.58 22.91
CA ALA A 762 -54.07 10.31 22.45
C ALA A 762 -54.82 9.11 23.05
N SER A 763 -55.17 9.14 24.33
CA SER A 763 -55.86 8.04 25.01
C SER A 763 -57.24 7.71 24.43
N LEU A 764 -57.91 8.69 23.81
CA LEU A 764 -59.21 8.49 23.16
C LEU A 764 -59.11 7.69 21.86
N PHE A 765 -57.97 7.78 21.15
CA PHE A 765 -57.85 7.26 19.79
C PHE A 765 -56.75 6.22 19.63
N ILE A 766 -55.71 6.22 20.46
CA ILE A 766 -54.54 5.35 20.38
C ILE A 766 -54.62 4.27 21.46
N CYS A 767 -54.56 3.01 21.05
CA CYS A 767 -54.62 1.89 21.98
C CYS A 767 -53.32 1.74 22.80
N ASN A 768 -53.45 1.62 24.12
CA ASN A 768 -52.33 1.38 25.04
C ASN A 768 -51.68 -0.02 24.90
N VAL A 769 -52.37 -1.00 24.28
CA VAL A 769 -51.84 -2.36 24.10
C VAL A 769 -51.05 -2.50 22.80
N CYS A 770 -51.58 -2.02 21.67
CA CYS A 770 -50.93 -2.19 20.36
C CYS A 770 -50.34 -0.91 19.78
N ALA A 771 -50.45 0.23 20.48
CA ALA A 771 -50.00 1.55 20.02
C ALA A 771 -50.57 2.01 18.66
N GLN A 772 -51.66 1.38 18.19
CA GLN A 772 -52.32 1.73 16.93
C GLN A 772 -53.61 2.53 17.18
N PRO A 773 -53.95 3.48 16.28
CA PRO A 773 -55.21 4.19 16.35
C PRO A 773 -56.41 3.27 16.10
N VAL A 774 -57.57 3.66 16.60
CA VAL A 774 -58.86 3.17 16.07
C VAL A 774 -59.00 3.60 14.60
N ARG A 775 -59.51 2.71 13.74
CA ARG A 775 -59.57 2.97 12.30
C ARG A 775 -61.00 2.94 11.77
N ALA A 776 -61.34 3.90 10.92
CA ALA A 776 -62.67 3.99 10.32
C ALA A 776 -63.04 2.75 9.48
N ASP A 777 -62.05 2.03 8.94
CA ASP A 777 -62.24 0.81 8.16
C ASP A 777 -62.28 -0.47 9.00
N ALA A 778 -62.03 -0.38 10.32
CA ALA A 778 -62.08 -1.49 11.27
C ALA A 778 -63.41 -1.50 12.05
N VAL A 779 -64.53 -1.53 11.32
CA VAL A 779 -65.89 -1.56 11.89
C VAL A 779 -66.15 -2.92 12.55
N ILE A 780 -66.72 -2.91 13.76
CA ILE A 780 -67.11 -4.11 14.48
C ILE A 780 -68.48 -4.58 13.95
N PRO A 781 -68.61 -5.77 13.36
CA PRO A 781 -69.89 -6.24 12.82
C PRO A 781 -70.99 -6.29 13.89
N GLY A 782 -72.12 -5.64 13.62
CA GLY A 782 -73.27 -5.60 14.52
C GLY A 782 -73.18 -4.59 15.68
N ASP A 783 -72.05 -3.90 15.84
CA ASP A 783 -71.83 -2.86 16.85
C ASP A 783 -71.51 -1.55 16.11
N LYS A 784 -72.12 -0.41 16.49
CA LYS A 784 -71.85 0.89 15.86
C LYS A 784 -70.53 1.46 16.37
N LYS A 785 -69.45 0.70 16.18
CA LYS A 785 -68.13 0.98 16.72
C LYS A 785 -67.03 0.62 15.73
N ILE A 786 -65.91 1.31 15.88
CA ILE A 786 -64.63 0.97 15.25
C ILE A 786 -63.62 0.56 16.32
N ALA A 787 -62.61 -0.20 15.92
CA ALA A 787 -61.58 -0.69 16.84
C ALA A 787 -60.16 -0.40 16.36
N CYS A 788 -59.22 -0.48 17.29
CA CYS A 788 -57.79 -0.58 16.97
C CYS A 788 -57.43 -2.00 16.47
N ARG A 789 -56.20 -2.20 15.98
CA ARG A 789 -55.73 -3.47 15.42
C ARG A 789 -55.91 -4.69 16.34
N CYS A 790 -55.78 -4.52 17.66
CA CYS A 790 -55.92 -5.63 18.63
C CYS A 790 -57.32 -5.71 19.27
N GLY A 791 -58.24 -4.79 18.93
CA GLY A 791 -59.60 -4.78 19.46
C GLY A 791 -59.79 -4.24 20.89
N ALA A 792 -58.70 -3.88 21.59
CA ALA A 792 -58.75 -3.45 22.99
C ALA A 792 -59.30 -2.02 23.19
N LEU A 793 -59.06 -1.12 22.23
CA LEU A 793 -59.67 0.21 22.21
C LEU A 793 -60.80 0.23 21.18
N LYS A 794 -61.98 0.71 21.58
CA LYS A 794 -63.17 0.83 20.74
C LYS A 794 -63.74 2.23 20.83
N LEU A 795 -64.20 2.77 19.70
CA LEU A 795 -64.81 4.08 19.61
C LEU A 795 -66.18 3.95 18.96
N ASP A 796 -67.20 4.60 19.51
CA ASP A 796 -68.50 4.72 18.85
C ASP A 796 -68.34 5.34 17.46
N TRP A 797 -69.00 4.76 16.46
CA TRP A 797 -68.86 5.15 15.08
C TRP A 797 -70.11 4.78 14.29
N VAL A 798 -70.87 5.80 13.91
CA VAL A 798 -72.05 5.69 13.08
C VAL A 798 -71.62 5.59 11.62
N ALA A 799 -72.18 4.62 10.89
CA ALA A 799 -71.86 4.35 9.48
C ALA A 799 -71.93 5.58 8.58
#